data_AF-A0A1G2ZSY1-F1
#
_entry.id   AF-A0A1G2ZSY1-F1
#
_cell.length_a   1.000
_cell.length_b   1.000
_cell.length_c   1.000
_cell.angle_alpha   90.00
_cell.angle_beta   90.00
_cell.angle_gamma   90.00
#
_symmetry.space_group_name_H-M   'P 1'
#
loop_
_entity.id
_entity.type
_entity.pdbx_description
1 polymer ?
#
loop_
_entity_poly.entity_id
_entity_poly.type
_entity_poly.pdbx_seq_one_letter_code
_entity_poly.pdbx_strand_id
1 'polypeptide(L)'
;MTVDSDSDLYSQSCFIGRESAATGVVTVEGTGSTWWNVLGLYVGYEGSGALNITDGANVRTSLGSGYIGHGAGSIGIVKVDGTGSTWTNDDELNVGYEGTGTLDIMHGAVATNGDGYIGQRSGSTGVVTVDGAGSTWSNNEYLYIGDYGSGTLNITDNGVVTVGKSLYVGYKGNGSLNIADGAAVTVADSAYVAYYPGSTGIIHFGPGGGTLTTRTLWVSLVAGLTGTGTINARGHLGDVDLLFDSTDGSICTFTLDSQPEQNITVNLNLSDPSNVGGLGAGYQDNGSLIVRDGVTVSSEWGCIGFARGSTGIARVEGTGSTWTNSGMLYLGHSGNGRLEITDGGAVSMSYGYIGHWSGSTGEVTVDGAGSTWTNGDDLYVGEHGKGNMEITNSAAVSNGDGYIGSCSHSMGVVTVDGSGSTWTNSGGLCLGYYSPNGSGSGTLSIAGGGAVSASSVSIESQSLLTVDVSNSSMLTVDNGRGTIDNSGTVRIIAGAAPEAGATYAPIAAGTWTGSGWYRAIGGTWDGMDHVFTVSEVEDGTAGAEVVVDLAERQRVLIDDVGTGWSVGASFLAMPTSNSLGFVAVPIGGEILDGLEELLAPSASVLGGWEFAATGGYASGNPAYLSFDVGAGYSRKDLVVWHRDGADWDEYAAMDLTYDGTYASFTVTDFSGYAVTTVPESATFTLLLLGLGAMVVLAGKRRRGGPGGIR
;
A
#
# COMPACT_ATOMS: atom_id res chain seq x y z
N MET A 1 -26.87 -44.55 24.73
CA MET A 1 -27.41 -44.01 26.00
C MET A 1 -28.50 -43.01 25.65
N THR A 2 -29.56 -42.93 26.43
CA THR A 2 -30.63 -41.93 26.21
C THR A 2 -30.81 -41.12 27.50
N VAL A 3 -30.94 -39.80 27.37
CA VAL A 3 -31.36 -38.86 28.41
C VAL A 3 -32.69 -38.28 27.95
N ASP A 4 -33.78 -38.63 28.64
CA ASP A 4 -35.14 -38.27 28.26
C ASP A 4 -36.00 -37.94 29.49
N SER A 5 -37.30 -37.73 29.28
CA SER A 5 -38.30 -37.65 30.35
C SER A 5 -38.03 -36.56 31.39
N ASP A 6 -37.56 -35.39 30.93
CA ASP A 6 -37.23 -34.23 31.77
C ASP A 6 -36.12 -34.52 32.81
N SER A 7 -35.14 -35.37 32.42
CA SER A 7 -34.04 -35.78 33.30
C SER A 7 -32.81 -34.90 33.15
N ASP A 8 -32.07 -34.73 34.26
CA ASP A 8 -30.77 -34.05 34.29
C ASP A 8 -29.61 -35.04 34.38
N LEU A 9 -28.66 -34.97 33.45
CA LEU A 9 -27.40 -35.70 33.51
C LEU A 9 -26.24 -34.75 33.76
N TYR A 10 -25.34 -35.14 34.67
CA TYR A 10 -24.11 -34.41 34.97
C TYR A 10 -22.89 -35.31 34.76
N SER A 11 -21.92 -34.82 34.00
CA SER A 11 -20.62 -35.47 33.80
C SER A 11 -19.48 -34.46 33.90
N GLN A 12 -18.32 -34.94 34.37
CA GLN A 12 -17.10 -34.13 34.34
C GLN A 12 -16.58 -34.00 32.90
N SER A 13 -16.27 -35.11 32.24
CA SER A 13 -16.01 -35.18 30.80
C SER A 13 -16.72 -36.39 30.23
N CYS A 14 -17.19 -36.31 28.99
CA CYS A 14 -17.78 -37.46 28.30
C CYS A 14 -17.03 -37.78 27.00
N PHE A 15 -16.83 -39.07 26.75
CA PHE A 15 -16.21 -39.60 25.55
C PHE A 15 -17.13 -40.61 24.87
N ILE A 16 -17.67 -40.26 23.71
CA ILE A 16 -18.48 -41.13 22.86
C ILE A 16 -17.56 -41.70 21.76
N GLY A 17 -17.39 -43.03 21.70
CA GLY A 17 -16.41 -43.64 20.79
C GLY A 17 -14.97 -43.37 21.23
N ARG A 18 -14.64 -43.73 22.49
CA ARG A 18 -13.37 -43.37 23.13
C ARG A 18 -12.14 -44.03 22.50
N GLU A 19 -12.22 -45.31 22.16
CA GLU A 19 -11.09 -46.10 21.67
C GLU A 19 -11.16 -46.30 20.15
N SER A 20 -10.03 -46.62 19.53
CA SER A 20 -9.98 -46.93 18.10
C SER A 20 -10.97 -48.05 17.73
N ALA A 21 -11.71 -47.85 16.64
CA ALA A 21 -12.80 -48.72 16.17
C ALA A 21 -14.00 -48.88 17.13
N ALA A 22 -14.00 -48.24 18.30
CA ALA A 22 -15.17 -48.23 19.18
C ALA A 22 -16.28 -47.37 18.58
N THR A 23 -17.53 -47.79 18.74
CA THR A 23 -18.72 -47.01 18.35
C THR A 23 -19.51 -46.61 19.59
N GLY A 24 -20.00 -45.37 19.64
CA GLY A 24 -20.86 -44.89 20.72
C GLY A 24 -21.98 -44.01 20.18
N VAL A 25 -23.16 -44.08 20.82
CA VAL A 25 -24.31 -43.24 20.49
C VAL A 25 -24.96 -42.74 21.77
N VAL A 26 -25.20 -41.43 21.84
CA VAL A 26 -26.00 -40.78 22.89
C VAL A 26 -27.14 -40.00 22.25
N THR A 27 -28.34 -40.11 22.81
CA THR A 27 -29.50 -39.29 22.47
C THR A 27 -29.93 -38.51 23.70
N VAL A 28 -30.21 -37.22 23.53
CA VAL A 28 -30.80 -36.35 24.56
C VAL A 28 -32.06 -35.75 23.95
N GLU A 29 -33.23 -36.07 24.49
CA GLU A 29 -34.52 -35.76 23.87
C GLU A 29 -35.56 -35.24 24.89
N GLY A 30 -36.37 -34.27 24.48
CA GLY A 30 -37.46 -33.70 25.28
C GLY A 30 -37.13 -32.36 25.95
N THR A 31 -38.12 -31.48 26.05
CA THR A 31 -37.99 -30.06 26.44
C THR A 31 -37.44 -29.78 27.85
N GLY A 32 -37.48 -30.75 28.76
CA GLY A 32 -36.88 -30.63 30.10
C GLY A 32 -35.61 -31.45 30.28
N SER A 33 -35.18 -32.22 29.27
CA SER A 33 -34.03 -33.10 29.39
C SER A 33 -32.74 -32.31 29.20
N THR A 34 -31.82 -32.45 30.15
CA THR A 34 -30.57 -31.71 30.14
C THR A 34 -29.35 -32.61 30.29
N TRP A 35 -28.26 -32.20 29.66
CA TRP A 35 -26.96 -32.82 29.87
C TRP A 35 -25.86 -31.79 30.05
N TRP A 36 -25.33 -31.72 31.27
CA TRP A 36 -24.21 -30.87 31.64
C TRP A 36 -22.88 -31.64 31.65
N ASN A 37 -21.93 -31.13 30.87
CA ASN A 37 -20.53 -31.54 30.85
C ASN A 37 -19.66 -30.40 31.41
N VAL A 38 -18.82 -30.67 32.40
CA VAL A 38 -18.04 -29.61 33.04
C VAL A 38 -16.80 -29.26 32.22
N LEU A 39 -15.97 -30.25 31.89
CA LEU A 39 -14.62 -30.07 31.33
C LEU A 39 -14.51 -30.40 29.84
N GLY A 40 -15.50 -31.05 29.23
CA GLY A 40 -15.47 -31.34 27.80
C GLY A 40 -16.42 -32.44 27.36
N LEU A 41 -16.85 -32.37 26.10
CA LEU A 41 -17.69 -33.36 25.44
C LEU A 41 -17.02 -33.78 24.13
N TYR A 42 -16.65 -35.06 24.03
CA TYR A 42 -15.94 -35.62 22.88
C TYR A 42 -16.83 -36.62 22.16
N VAL A 43 -17.22 -36.28 20.93
CA VAL A 43 -18.02 -37.13 20.04
C VAL A 43 -17.10 -37.68 18.95
N GLY A 44 -16.76 -38.96 19.04
CA GLY A 44 -15.71 -39.57 18.23
C GLY A 44 -14.33 -39.12 18.73
N TYR A 45 -13.85 -39.71 19.83
CA TYR A 45 -12.54 -39.34 20.39
C TYR A 45 -11.40 -39.99 19.58
N GLU A 46 -11.25 -41.31 19.63
CA GLU A 46 -10.35 -42.08 18.73
C GLU A 46 -11.13 -43.05 17.83
N GLY A 47 -12.41 -43.29 18.13
CA GLY A 47 -13.32 -44.15 17.39
C GLY A 47 -14.43 -43.36 16.69
N SER A 48 -15.61 -43.95 16.59
CA SER A 48 -16.80 -43.32 16.03
C SER A 48 -17.82 -42.96 17.12
N GLY A 49 -18.27 -41.72 17.17
CA GLY A 49 -19.28 -41.26 18.12
C GLY A 49 -20.43 -40.55 17.44
N ALA A 50 -21.64 -40.73 17.95
CA ALA A 50 -22.81 -39.97 17.55
C ALA A 50 -23.54 -39.36 18.76
N LEU A 51 -23.98 -38.11 18.62
CA LEU A 51 -24.84 -37.42 19.58
C LEU A 51 -26.06 -36.83 18.87
N ASN A 52 -27.25 -37.18 19.33
CA ASN A 52 -28.50 -36.57 18.89
C ASN A 52 -29.10 -35.72 20.02
N ILE A 53 -29.43 -34.48 19.73
CA ILE A 53 -30.10 -33.54 20.63
C ILE A 53 -31.41 -33.15 19.94
N THR A 54 -32.54 -33.62 20.44
CA THR A 54 -33.83 -33.48 19.76
C THR A 54 -34.95 -33.03 20.69
N ASP A 55 -36.08 -32.64 20.10
CA ASP A 55 -37.36 -32.42 20.79
C ASP A 55 -37.29 -31.43 21.98
N GLY A 56 -36.44 -30.41 21.87
CA GLY A 56 -36.33 -29.34 22.87
C GLY A 56 -35.25 -29.54 23.93
N ALA A 57 -34.41 -30.58 23.80
CA ALA A 57 -33.44 -30.92 24.84
C ALA A 57 -32.23 -29.96 24.88
N ASN A 58 -31.57 -29.87 26.05
CA ASN A 58 -30.44 -28.96 26.27
C ASN A 58 -29.15 -29.70 26.62
N VAL A 59 -28.10 -29.52 25.82
CA VAL A 59 -26.76 -29.99 26.16
C VAL A 59 -25.83 -28.80 26.39
N ARG A 60 -25.05 -28.82 27.47
CA ARG A 60 -24.10 -27.76 27.81
C ARG A 60 -22.72 -28.30 28.17
N THR A 61 -21.68 -27.61 27.71
CA THR A 61 -20.29 -27.75 28.15
C THR A 61 -19.81 -26.44 28.79
N SER A 62 -19.46 -26.41 30.09
CA SER A 62 -19.33 -25.14 30.83
C SER A 62 -17.94 -24.58 31.08
N LEU A 63 -16.90 -25.41 31.16
CA LEU A 63 -15.51 -25.00 31.43
C LEU A 63 -14.53 -25.70 30.48
N GLY A 64 -15.01 -26.12 29.31
CA GLY A 64 -14.19 -26.77 28.30
C GLY A 64 -14.92 -26.90 26.97
N SER A 65 -14.24 -27.48 26.00
CA SER A 65 -14.65 -27.44 24.60
C SER A 65 -15.51 -28.65 24.20
N GLY A 66 -16.31 -28.45 23.16
CA GLY A 66 -16.96 -29.52 22.41
C GLY A 66 -16.06 -29.99 21.26
N TYR A 67 -15.87 -31.30 21.12
CA TYR A 67 -15.10 -31.90 20.02
C TYR A 67 -15.93 -32.91 19.26
N ILE A 68 -15.90 -32.82 17.93
CA ILE A 68 -16.54 -33.74 17.00
C ILE A 68 -15.46 -34.28 16.05
N GLY A 69 -15.09 -35.54 16.16
CA GLY A 69 -13.96 -36.12 15.42
C GLY A 69 -12.63 -35.57 15.95
N HIS A 70 -12.29 -35.97 17.19
CA HIS A 70 -11.12 -35.44 17.90
C HIS A 70 -9.80 -35.96 17.32
N GLY A 71 -9.51 -37.27 17.43
CA GLY A 71 -8.23 -37.87 17.04
C GLY A 71 -8.15 -38.23 15.56
N ALA A 72 -6.94 -38.45 15.04
CA ALA A 72 -6.71 -38.80 13.64
C ALA A 72 -7.48 -40.08 13.22
N GLY A 73 -8.27 -39.99 12.15
CA GLY A 73 -9.12 -41.09 11.66
C GLY A 73 -10.39 -41.37 12.47
N SER A 74 -10.62 -40.65 13.58
CA SER A 74 -11.89 -40.70 14.32
C SER A 74 -13.03 -40.06 13.53
N ILE A 75 -14.26 -40.45 13.85
CA ILE A 75 -15.48 -39.92 13.22
C ILE A 75 -16.45 -39.45 14.30
N GLY A 76 -16.74 -38.16 14.35
CA GLY A 76 -17.79 -37.60 15.19
C GLY A 76 -18.97 -37.12 14.36
N ILE A 77 -20.18 -37.39 14.82
CA ILE A 77 -21.41 -36.89 14.22
C ILE A 77 -22.31 -36.32 15.31
N VAL A 78 -22.72 -35.07 15.19
CA VAL A 78 -23.68 -34.45 16.09
C VAL A 78 -24.86 -33.89 15.30
N LYS A 79 -26.05 -34.10 15.82
CA LYS A 79 -27.29 -33.57 15.28
C LYS A 79 -28.03 -32.81 16.38
N VAL A 80 -28.29 -31.53 16.16
CA VAL A 80 -29.16 -30.67 16.98
C VAL A 80 -30.38 -30.34 16.15
N ASP A 81 -31.53 -30.89 16.52
CA ASP A 81 -32.72 -30.88 15.65
C ASP A 81 -33.98 -30.53 16.43
N GLY A 82 -34.80 -29.66 15.85
CA GLY A 82 -36.11 -29.29 16.36
C GLY A 82 -36.06 -28.02 17.22
N THR A 83 -37.19 -27.32 17.22
CA THR A 83 -37.34 -26.06 17.95
C THR A 83 -37.09 -26.25 19.45
N GLY A 84 -36.23 -25.41 20.00
CA GLY A 84 -35.87 -25.44 21.43
C GLY A 84 -34.73 -26.40 21.78
N SER A 85 -34.30 -27.28 20.85
CA SER A 85 -33.12 -28.11 21.06
C SER A 85 -31.87 -27.23 21.03
N THR A 86 -31.03 -27.33 22.05
CA THR A 86 -29.85 -26.47 22.19
C THR A 86 -28.57 -27.22 22.48
N TRP A 87 -27.47 -26.80 21.88
CA TRP A 87 -26.12 -27.17 22.31
C TRP A 87 -25.25 -25.95 22.59
N THR A 88 -24.88 -25.75 23.86
CA THR A 88 -24.02 -24.65 24.27
C THR A 88 -22.66 -25.14 24.74
N ASN A 89 -21.58 -24.56 24.21
CA ASN A 89 -20.24 -24.71 24.74
C ASN A 89 -19.77 -23.33 25.24
N ASP A 90 -19.29 -23.21 26.46
CA ASP A 90 -18.84 -21.91 26.99
C ASP A 90 -17.46 -21.49 26.44
N ASP A 91 -16.72 -22.47 25.91
CA ASP A 91 -15.42 -22.30 25.26
C ASP A 91 -15.53 -22.69 23.78
N GLU A 92 -14.54 -23.36 23.20
CA GLU A 92 -14.52 -23.73 21.78
C GLU A 92 -15.52 -24.83 21.38
N LEU A 93 -15.95 -24.81 20.11
CA LEU A 93 -16.55 -25.95 19.41
C LEU A 93 -15.70 -26.32 18.20
N ASN A 94 -15.15 -27.54 18.21
CA ASN A 94 -14.28 -28.07 17.18
C ASN A 94 -15.00 -29.16 16.38
N VAL A 95 -15.26 -28.90 15.10
CA VAL A 95 -15.83 -29.86 14.13
C VAL A 95 -14.73 -30.33 13.20
N GLY A 96 -14.21 -31.53 13.44
CA GLY A 96 -12.98 -32.04 12.84
C GLY A 96 -11.75 -31.38 13.48
N TYR A 97 -11.27 -31.91 14.60
CA TYR A 97 -10.04 -31.43 15.26
C TYR A 97 -8.81 -32.00 14.55
N GLU A 98 -8.53 -33.29 14.70
CA GLU A 98 -7.58 -34.08 13.87
C GLU A 98 -8.30 -35.12 13.01
N GLY A 99 -9.55 -35.45 13.35
CA GLY A 99 -10.38 -36.45 12.66
C GLY A 99 -11.39 -35.86 11.68
N THR A 100 -12.47 -36.61 11.46
CA THR A 100 -13.63 -36.17 10.67
C THR A 100 -14.81 -35.83 11.58
N GLY A 101 -15.30 -34.60 11.51
CA GLY A 101 -16.45 -34.14 12.28
C GLY A 101 -17.62 -33.69 11.40
N THR A 102 -18.83 -34.01 11.81
CA THR A 102 -20.08 -33.50 11.19
C THR A 102 -21.02 -32.95 12.24
N LEU A 103 -21.56 -31.75 12.02
CA LEU A 103 -22.56 -31.12 12.87
C LEU A 103 -23.74 -30.61 12.03
N ASP A 104 -24.94 -31.11 12.31
CA ASP A 104 -26.17 -30.61 11.70
C ASP A 104 -27.02 -29.86 12.74
N ILE A 105 -27.40 -28.62 12.43
CA ILE A 105 -28.29 -27.76 13.23
C ILE A 105 -29.52 -27.46 12.39
N MET A 106 -30.66 -28.05 12.74
CA MET A 106 -31.81 -28.12 11.84
C MET A 106 -33.15 -27.79 12.54
N HIS A 107 -34.13 -27.41 11.73
CA HIS A 107 -35.54 -27.24 12.11
C HIS A 107 -35.79 -26.37 13.37
N GLY A 108 -35.07 -25.25 13.50
CA GLY A 108 -35.24 -24.30 14.61
C GLY A 108 -34.34 -24.56 15.83
N ALA A 109 -33.34 -25.41 15.68
CA ALA A 109 -32.35 -25.71 16.73
C ALA A 109 -31.30 -24.61 16.89
N VAL A 110 -30.67 -24.55 18.07
CA VAL A 110 -29.67 -23.51 18.39
C VAL A 110 -28.37 -24.13 18.86
N ALA A 111 -27.25 -23.73 18.28
CA ALA A 111 -25.92 -24.00 18.81
C ALA A 111 -25.19 -22.69 19.16
N THR A 112 -24.45 -22.69 20.26
CA THR A 112 -23.67 -21.53 20.69
C THR A 112 -22.31 -21.93 21.23
N ASN A 113 -21.26 -21.19 20.91
CA ASN A 113 -19.91 -21.39 21.45
C ASN A 113 -19.11 -20.09 21.57
N GLY A 114 -17.96 -20.14 22.26
CA GLY A 114 -16.93 -19.09 22.24
C GLY A 114 -16.34 -18.96 20.83
N ASP A 115 -15.32 -19.77 20.55
CA ASP A 115 -14.70 -19.89 19.23
C ASP A 115 -15.19 -21.13 18.47
N GLY A 116 -15.41 -20.99 17.17
CA GLY A 116 -15.80 -22.10 16.28
C GLY A 116 -14.66 -22.50 15.35
N TYR A 117 -14.41 -23.80 15.24
CA TYR A 117 -13.43 -24.35 14.32
C TYR A 117 -14.04 -25.46 13.46
N ILE A 118 -13.84 -25.39 12.14
CA ILE A 118 -14.22 -26.44 11.19
C ILE A 118 -12.95 -26.88 10.44
N GLY A 119 -12.48 -28.10 10.68
CA GLY A 119 -11.21 -28.59 10.15
C GLY A 119 -10.01 -27.87 10.77
N GLN A 120 -9.77 -28.09 12.07
CA GLN A 120 -8.79 -27.31 12.83
C GLN A 120 -7.33 -27.68 12.51
N ARG A 121 -6.95 -28.97 12.59
CA ARG A 121 -5.57 -29.43 12.38
C ARG A 121 -5.33 -29.90 10.95
N SER A 122 -4.06 -29.97 10.55
CA SER A 122 -3.65 -30.51 9.25
C SER A 122 -4.21 -31.93 9.03
N GLY A 123 -4.85 -32.17 7.89
CA GLY A 123 -5.44 -33.46 7.52
C GLY A 123 -6.83 -33.74 8.10
N SER A 124 -7.34 -32.89 9.00
CA SER A 124 -8.70 -32.99 9.52
C SER A 124 -9.75 -32.56 8.48
N THR A 125 -10.99 -33.05 8.66
CA THR A 125 -12.14 -32.64 7.85
C THR A 125 -13.32 -32.30 8.76
N GLY A 126 -13.86 -31.09 8.62
CA GLY A 126 -15.05 -30.67 9.34
C GLY A 126 -16.16 -30.27 8.38
N VAL A 127 -17.40 -30.66 8.68
CA VAL A 127 -18.60 -30.23 7.95
C VAL A 127 -19.67 -29.78 8.94
N VAL A 128 -20.20 -28.58 8.74
CA VAL A 128 -21.32 -28.04 9.51
C VAL A 128 -22.46 -27.68 8.57
N THR A 129 -23.69 -28.00 8.95
CA THR A 129 -24.91 -27.61 8.24
C THR A 129 -25.82 -26.85 9.19
N VAL A 130 -26.29 -25.66 8.79
CA VAL A 130 -27.29 -24.87 9.50
C VAL A 130 -28.48 -24.66 8.56
N ASP A 131 -29.56 -25.40 8.80
CA ASP A 131 -30.65 -25.54 7.83
C ASP A 131 -32.02 -25.26 8.45
N GLY A 132 -32.84 -24.49 7.74
CA GLY A 132 -34.22 -24.19 8.09
C GLY A 132 -34.40 -22.95 8.95
N ALA A 133 -35.57 -22.33 8.82
CA ALA A 133 -35.91 -21.10 9.53
C ALA A 133 -35.83 -21.28 11.05
N GLY A 134 -35.12 -20.34 11.71
CA GLY A 134 -34.90 -20.35 13.15
C GLY A 134 -33.73 -21.24 13.61
N SER A 135 -33.11 -22.01 12.72
CA SER A 135 -31.86 -22.71 13.03
C SER A 135 -30.72 -21.71 13.10
N THR A 136 -30.00 -21.68 14.21
CA THR A 136 -28.93 -20.70 14.44
C THR A 136 -27.66 -21.31 14.98
N TRP A 137 -26.52 -20.85 14.47
CA TRP A 137 -25.22 -21.10 15.08
C TRP A 137 -24.52 -19.78 15.44
N SER A 138 -24.30 -19.54 16.73
CA SER A 138 -23.65 -18.33 17.23
C SER A 138 -22.27 -18.61 17.81
N ASN A 139 -21.26 -17.96 17.24
CA ASN A 139 -19.89 -17.95 17.72
C ASN A 139 -19.64 -16.59 18.36
N ASN A 140 -19.40 -16.56 19.68
CA ASN A 140 -19.28 -15.32 20.45
C ASN A 140 -17.98 -14.56 20.13
N GLU A 141 -16.95 -15.27 19.70
CA GLU A 141 -15.66 -14.72 19.31
C GLU A 141 -15.41 -14.98 17.82
N TYR A 142 -14.48 -15.86 17.47
CA TYR A 142 -14.06 -16.11 16.10
C TYR A 142 -14.73 -17.35 15.50
N LEU A 143 -14.78 -17.39 14.17
CA LEU A 143 -15.15 -18.59 13.41
C LEU A 143 -14.08 -18.86 12.35
N TYR A 144 -13.49 -20.06 12.39
CA TYR A 144 -12.50 -20.54 11.43
C TYR A 144 -13.08 -21.70 10.61
N ILE A 145 -13.17 -21.51 9.31
CA ILE A 145 -13.57 -22.53 8.34
C ILE A 145 -12.34 -22.91 7.53
N GLY A 146 -11.79 -24.10 7.78
CA GLY A 146 -10.50 -24.51 7.23
C GLY A 146 -9.33 -23.75 7.89
N ASP A 147 -9.08 -24.02 9.18
CA ASP A 147 -7.97 -23.42 9.93
C ASP A 147 -6.62 -23.90 9.38
N TYR A 148 -6.20 -25.13 9.69
CA TYR A 148 -5.11 -25.85 9.01
C TYR A 148 -5.61 -27.05 8.19
N GLY A 149 -6.84 -27.49 8.42
CA GLY A 149 -7.48 -28.63 7.76
C GLY A 149 -8.42 -28.22 6.63
N SER A 150 -9.38 -29.09 6.32
CA SER A 150 -10.47 -28.80 5.37
C SER A 150 -11.78 -28.58 6.13
N GLY A 151 -12.39 -27.42 5.97
CA GLY A 151 -13.66 -27.07 6.61
C GLY A 151 -14.73 -26.68 5.61
N THR A 152 -15.96 -27.12 5.84
CA THR A 152 -17.13 -26.71 5.05
C THR A 152 -18.28 -26.31 5.97
N LEU A 153 -18.87 -25.14 5.73
CA LEU A 153 -20.08 -24.67 6.38
C LEU A 153 -21.17 -24.46 5.31
N ASN A 154 -22.29 -25.15 5.46
CA ASN A 154 -23.47 -25.02 4.63
C ASN A 154 -24.58 -24.30 5.41
N ILE A 155 -25.17 -23.27 4.82
CA ILE A 155 -26.28 -22.52 5.41
C ILE A 155 -27.38 -22.36 4.36
N THR A 156 -28.55 -22.90 4.67
CA THR A 156 -29.68 -23.05 3.73
C THR A 156 -31.02 -22.76 4.41
N ASP A 157 -32.07 -22.57 3.61
CA ASP A 157 -33.46 -22.43 4.04
C ASP A 157 -33.70 -21.42 5.19
N ASN A 158 -33.11 -20.23 5.07
CA ASN A 158 -33.15 -19.15 6.08
C ASN A 158 -32.44 -19.47 7.41
N GLY A 159 -31.50 -20.41 7.42
CA GLY A 159 -30.57 -20.61 8.52
C GLY A 159 -29.69 -19.38 8.77
N VAL A 160 -29.24 -19.20 10.02
CA VAL A 160 -28.47 -18.01 10.43
C VAL A 160 -27.19 -18.38 11.16
N VAL A 161 -26.09 -17.73 10.79
CA VAL A 161 -24.81 -17.82 11.51
C VAL A 161 -24.36 -16.43 11.95
N THR A 162 -23.95 -16.29 13.21
CA THR A 162 -23.43 -15.04 13.76
C THR A 162 -22.02 -15.23 14.32
N VAL A 163 -21.14 -14.26 14.08
CA VAL A 163 -19.75 -14.25 14.55
C VAL A 163 -19.50 -12.93 15.29
N GLY A 164 -19.17 -13.01 16.58
CA GLY A 164 -19.01 -11.84 17.46
C GLY A 164 -17.71 -11.06 17.25
N LYS A 165 -16.72 -11.64 16.56
CA LYS A 165 -15.50 -10.99 16.08
C LYS A 165 -15.34 -11.24 14.58
N SER A 166 -14.26 -11.91 14.18
CA SER A 166 -13.88 -12.11 12.77
C SER A 166 -14.15 -13.54 12.29
N LEU A 167 -14.54 -13.63 11.03
CA LEU A 167 -14.73 -14.86 10.27
C LEU A 167 -13.51 -15.09 9.37
N TYR A 168 -12.97 -16.30 9.39
CA TYR A 168 -11.90 -16.73 8.49
C TYR A 168 -12.39 -17.90 7.62
N VAL A 169 -12.44 -17.69 6.31
CA VAL A 169 -12.72 -18.73 5.32
C VAL A 169 -11.42 -19.07 4.60
N GLY A 170 -10.81 -20.20 4.97
CA GLY A 170 -9.44 -20.54 4.59
C GLY A 170 -8.44 -19.67 5.32
N TYR A 171 -8.05 -20.06 6.54
CA TYR A 171 -7.03 -19.32 7.30
C TYR A 171 -5.62 -19.72 6.83
N LYS A 172 -5.23 -20.97 7.06
CA LYS A 172 -4.02 -21.63 6.53
C LYS A 172 -4.35 -22.90 5.73
N GLY A 173 -5.57 -23.42 5.86
CA GLY A 173 -6.07 -24.60 5.20
C GLY A 173 -7.07 -24.27 4.08
N ASN A 174 -8.05 -25.17 3.90
CA ASN A 174 -9.08 -25.07 2.87
C ASN A 174 -10.45 -24.82 3.50
N GLY A 175 -11.01 -23.63 3.30
CA GLY A 175 -12.32 -23.25 3.80
C GLY A 175 -13.36 -23.07 2.70
N SER A 176 -14.54 -23.62 2.90
CA SER A 176 -15.71 -23.42 2.03
C SER A 176 -16.93 -22.98 2.85
N LEU A 177 -17.50 -21.82 2.50
CA LEU A 177 -18.71 -21.27 3.10
C LEU A 177 -19.80 -21.16 2.03
N ASN A 178 -20.87 -21.94 2.18
CA ASN A 178 -22.02 -21.94 1.27
C ASN A 178 -23.21 -21.24 1.93
N ILE A 179 -23.76 -20.21 1.28
CA ILE A 179 -24.90 -19.43 1.78
C ILE A 179 -25.98 -19.42 0.68
N ALA A 180 -27.14 -20.04 0.93
CA ALA A 180 -28.20 -20.20 -0.07
C ALA A 180 -29.60 -20.06 0.53
N ASP A 181 -30.63 -20.00 -0.34
CA ASP A 181 -32.05 -20.09 0.04
C ASP A 181 -32.47 -19.12 1.17
N GLY A 182 -32.05 -17.87 1.08
CA GLY A 182 -32.36 -16.81 2.05
C GLY A 182 -31.51 -16.83 3.32
N ALA A 183 -30.51 -17.72 3.41
CA ALA A 183 -29.60 -17.79 4.55
C ALA A 183 -28.79 -16.51 4.78
N ALA A 184 -28.37 -16.30 6.02
CA ALA A 184 -27.64 -15.11 6.43
C ALA A 184 -26.43 -15.42 7.33
N VAL A 185 -25.32 -14.75 7.05
CA VAL A 185 -24.12 -14.69 7.90
C VAL A 185 -23.91 -13.25 8.35
N THR A 186 -23.77 -13.03 9.66
CA THR A 186 -23.44 -11.72 10.23
C THR A 186 -22.13 -11.80 11.01
N VAL A 187 -21.17 -10.98 10.62
CA VAL A 187 -19.83 -10.87 11.23
C VAL A 187 -19.71 -9.47 11.83
N ALA A 188 -19.42 -9.40 13.13
CA ALA A 188 -19.33 -8.13 13.83
C ALA A 188 -18.10 -7.31 13.41
N ASP A 189 -16.99 -8.00 13.11
CA ASP A 189 -15.77 -7.38 12.61
C ASP A 189 -15.46 -7.82 11.17
N SER A 190 -14.35 -8.53 10.94
CA SER A 190 -13.83 -8.72 9.58
C SER A 190 -14.13 -10.13 9.05
N ALA A 191 -14.46 -10.22 7.76
CA ALA A 191 -14.57 -11.48 7.02
C ALA A 191 -13.35 -11.59 6.10
N TYR A 192 -12.47 -12.55 6.41
CA TYR A 192 -11.26 -12.85 5.66
C TYR A 192 -11.45 -14.07 4.77
N VAL A 193 -11.04 -13.94 3.51
CA VAL A 193 -11.06 -15.03 2.53
C VAL A 193 -9.63 -15.30 2.08
N ALA A 194 -9.17 -16.54 2.27
CA ALA A 194 -7.81 -16.99 1.97
C ALA A 194 -6.72 -16.14 2.66
N TYR A 195 -6.71 -16.12 3.99
CA TYR A 195 -5.94 -15.14 4.77
C TYR A 195 -4.41 -15.25 4.60
N TYR A 196 -3.85 -16.46 4.68
CA TYR A 196 -2.41 -16.69 4.48
C TYR A 196 -2.06 -17.15 3.06
N PRO A 197 -0.85 -16.83 2.57
CA PRO A 197 -0.35 -17.36 1.31
C PRO A 197 -0.42 -18.89 1.25
N GLY A 198 -1.03 -19.41 0.18
CA GLY A 198 -1.20 -20.85 -0.05
C GLY A 198 -2.43 -21.49 0.59
N SER A 199 -3.20 -20.75 1.38
CA SER A 199 -4.53 -21.19 1.82
C SER A 199 -5.57 -21.07 0.70
N THR A 200 -6.69 -21.78 0.82
CA THR A 200 -7.83 -21.64 -0.10
C THR A 200 -9.07 -21.27 0.71
N GLY A 201 -9.72 -20.17 0.34
CA GLY A 201 -10.99 -19.73 0.91
C GLY A 201 -12.01 -19.46 -0.18
N ILE A 202 -13.19 -20.06 -0.07
CA ILE A 202 -14.29 -19.84 -1.01
C ILE A 202 -15.57 -19.53 -0.24
N ILE A 203 -16.21 -18.41 -0.60
CA ILE A 203 -17.59 -18.12 -0.23
C ILE A 203 -18.45 -18.29 -1.49
N HIS A 204 -19.41 -19.21 -1.41
CA HIS A 204 -20.34 -19.50 -2.49
C HIS A 204 -21.76 -19.09 -2.10
N PHE A 205 -22.37 -18.25 -2.93
CA PHE A 205 -23.77 -17.87 -2.80
C PHE A 205 -24.62 -18.74 -3.72
N GLY A 206 -25.33 -19.70 -3.13
CA GLY A 206 -26.12 -20.68 -3.89
C GLY A 206 -27.45 -20.13 -4.43
N PRO A 207 -28.27 -21.01 -5.06
CA PRO A 207 -29.62 -20.67 -5.50
C PRO A 207 -30.48 -20.08 -4.38
N GLY A 208 -31.50 -19.30 -4.75
CA GLY A 208 -32.36 -18.64 -3.76
C GLY A 208 -31.72 -17.42 -3.06
N GLY A 209 -30.41 -17.20 -3.27
CA GLY A 209 -29.65 -16.06 -2.76
C GLY A 209 -29.28 -16.20 -1.29
N GLY A 210 -28.10 -15.67 -0.92
CA GLY A 210 -27.62 -15.62 0.46
C GLY A 210 -27.09 -14.23 0.80
N THR A 211 -27.05 -13.87 2.08
CA THR A 211 -26.52 -12.57 2.54
C THR A 211 -25.33 -12.75 3.48
N LEU A 212 -24.23 -12.06 3.20
CA LEU A 212 -23.13 -11.84 4.14
C LEU A 212 -23.16 -10.37 4.60
N THR A 213 -23.18 -10.13 5.89
CA THR A 213 -22.97 -8.80 6.48
C THR A 213 -21.69 -8.80 7.29
N THR A 214 -20.78 -7.88 7.01
CA THR A 214 -19.48 -7.76 7.69
C THR A 214 -19.11 -6.31 7.89
N ARG A 215 -18.24 -6.00 8.86
CA ARG A 215 -17.69 -4.65 9.01
C ARG A 215 -16.65 -4.41 7.93
N THR A 216 -15.63 -5.26 7.83
CA THR A 216 -14.65 -5.20 6.73
C THR A 216 -14.67 -6.51 5.93
N LEU A 217 -14.70 -6.42 4.61
CA LEU A 217 -14.48 -7.58 3.74
C LEU A 217 -13.03 -7.57 3.24
N TRP A 218 -12.32 -8.67 3.45
CA TRP A 218 -10.94 -8.89 3.00
C TRP A 218 -10.88 -10.07 2.04
N VAL A 219 -10.63 -9.81 0.76
CA VAL A 219 -10.79 -10.86 -0.26
C VAL A 219 -10.11 -10.51 -1.58
N SER A 220 -9.49 -11.52 -2.19
CA SER A 220 -9.14 -11.49 -3.61
C SER A 220 -10.37 -11.87 -4.44
N LEU A 221 -11.03 -10.87 -5.02
CA LEU A 221 -12.39 -10.99 -5.57
C LEU A 221 -12.50 -11.79 -6.87
N VAL A 222 -11.36 -12.19 -7.45
CA VAL A 222 -11.32 -12.98 -8.70
C VAL A 222 -11.33 -14.50 -8.42
N ALA A 223 -11.00 -14.95 -7.21
CA ALA A 223 -10.96 -16.38 -6.86
C ALA A 223 -11.83 -16.77 -5.66
N GLY A 224 -12.13 -15.85 -4.74
CA GLY A 224 -12.73 -16.18 -3.44
C GLY A 224 -14.26 -16.18 -3.36
N LEU A 225 -14.96 -15.54 -4.30
CA LEU A 225 -16.42 -15.36 -4.24
C LEU A 225 -17.13 -15.89 -5.49
N THR A 226 -18.16 -16.71 -5.33
CA THR A 226 -18.88 -17.34 -6.45
C THR A 226 -20.41 -17.34 -6.25
N GLY A 227 -21.17 -17.51 -7.34
CA GLY A 227 -22.62 -17.66 -7.30
C GLY A 227 -23.40 -16.34 -7.27
N THR A 228 -24.64 -16.36 -6.76
CA THR A 228 -25.57 -15.21 -6.76
C THR A 228 -26.00 -14.84 -5.34
N GLY A 229 -25.67 -13.63 -4.88
CA GLY A 229 -25.98 -13.22 -3.51
C GLY A 229 -25.69 -11.76 -3.22
N THR A 230 -25.75 -11.39 -1.95
CA THR A 230 -25.54 -10.02 -1.48
C THR A 230 -24.52 -9.96 -0.36
N ILE A 231 -23.61 -9.00 -0.46
CA ILE A 231 -22.66 -8.65 0.60
C ILE A 231 -22.95 -7.23 1.06
N ASN A 232 -23.15 -7.04 2.35
CA ASN A 232 -23.24 -5.72 2.98
C ASN A 232 -21.96 -5.50 3.79
N ALA A 233 -21.18 -4.50 3.41
CA ALA A 233 -19.90 -4.18 4.04
C ALA A 233 -19.85 -2.71 4.47
N ARG A 234 -19.06 -2.44 5.51
CA ARG A 234 -18.75 -1.09 5.99
C ARG A 234 -17.28 -0.70 5.77
N GLY A 235 -16.56 -1.54 5.04
CA GLY A 235 -15.14 -1.49 4.78
C GLY A 235 -14.78 -2.59 3.79
N HIS A 236 -13.77 -2.34 2.98
CA HIS A 236 -13.36 -3.26 1.93
C HIS A 236 -11.86 -3.12 1.66
N LEU A 237 -11.15 -4.25 1.69
CA LEU A 237 -9.81 -4.37 1.14
C LEU A 237 -9.80 -5.56 0.17
N GLY A 238 -9.69 -5.27 -1.11
CA GLY A 238 -9.70 -6.29 -2.14
C GLY A 238 -9.11 -5.83 -3.46
N ASP A 239 -9.27 -6.69 -4.45
CA ASP A 239 -8.58 -6.62 -5.75
C ASP A 239 -9.56 -6.16 -6.86
N VAL A 240 -10.25 -5.05 -6.63
CA VAL A 240 -11.20 -4.43 -7.57
C VAL A 240 -10.98 -2.93 -7.65
N ASP A 241 -11.59 -2.33 -8.67
CA ASP A 241 -11.66 -0.88 -8.82
C ASP A 241 -12.87 -0.34 -8.04
N LEU A 242 -12.59 0.48 -7.03
CA LEU A 242 -13.59 1.23 -6.27
C LEU A 242 -13.61 2.68 -6.73
N LEU A 243 -14.80 3.20 -6.99
CA LEU A 243 -15.02 4.60 -7.36
C LEU A 243 -16.04 5.24 -6.41
N PHE A 244 -15.64 6.34 -5.80
CA PHE A 244 -16.49 7.22 -5.01
C PHE A 244 -16.51 8.59 -5.69
N ASP A 245 -17.62 8.91 -6.33
CA ASP A 245 -17.84 10.18 -7.00
C ASP A 245 -19.23 10.75 -6.69
N SER A 246 -19.56 11.91 -7.25
CA SER A 246 -20.80 12.62 -6.93
C SER A 246 -22.09 11.83 -7.19
N THR A 247 -22.02 10.74 -7.96
CA THR A 247 -23.14 9.83 -8.23
C THR A 247 -23.50 8.99 -7.00
N ASP A 248 -22.46 8.45 -6.35
CA ASP A 248 -22.57 7.42 -5.31
C ASP A 248 -22.31 8.00 -3.90
N GLY A 249 -21.61 9.14 -3.82
CA GLY A 249 -21.16 9.72 -2.56
C GLY A 249 -20.29 8.74 -1.79
N SER A 250 -20.59 8.55 -0.50
CA SER A 250 -19.87 7.60 0.37
C SER A 250 -20.47 6.18 0.37
N ILE A 251 -21.38 5.86 -0.55
CA ILE A 251 -22.01 4.55 -0.66
C ILE A 251 -21.74 4.01 -2.05
N CYS A 252 -20.89 3.00 -2.16
CA CYS A 252 -20.58 2.37 -3.44
C CYS A 252 -21.31 1.03 -3.52
N THR A 253 -22.11 0.83 -4.58
CA THR A 253 -22.73 -0.47 -4.87
C THR A 253 -22.26 -0.95 -6.23
N PHE A 254 -21.62 -2.11 -6.25
CA PHE A 254 -21.13 -2.73 -7.48
C PHE A 254 -21.51 -4.20 -7.53
N THR A 255 -21.49 -4.76 -8.74
CA THR A 255 -21.77 -6.18 -8.96
C THR A 255 -20.50 -6.87 -9.45
N LEU A 256 -20.22 -8.04 -8.88
CA LEU A 256 -19.19 -8.94 -9.36
C LEU A 256 -19.84 -9.96 -10.31
N ASP A 257 -19.50 -9.88 -11.59
CA ASP A 257 -20.07 -10.69 -12.67
C ASP A 257 -19.03 -11.12 -13.74
N SER A 258 -17.74 -11.05 -13.38
CA SER A 258 -16.64 -11.34 -14.31
C SER A 258 -16.42 -12.85 -14.53
N GLN A 259 -16.92 -13.70 -13.63
CA GLN A 259 -16.80 -15.15 -13.70
C GLN A 259 -18.14 -15.82 -14.10
N PRO A 260 -18.11 -17.04 -14.68
CA PRO A 260 -19.34 -17.78 -14.99
C PRO A 260 -20.22 -17.96 -13.75
N GLU A 261 -21.52 -17.69 -13.89
CA GLU A 261 -22.53 -17.83 -12.83
C GLU A 261 -22.31 -16.92 -11.60
N GLN A 262 -21.37 -15.97 -11.68
CA GLN A 262 -21.15 -14.94 -10.67
C GLN A 262 -22.12 -13.78 -10.90
N ASN A 263 -22.87 -13.42 -9.86
CA ASN A 263 -23.75 -12.26 -9.82
C ASN A 263 -23.93 -11.83 -8.36
N ILE A 264 -22.88 -11.24 -7.80
CA ILE A 264 -22.83 -10.86 -6.38
C ILE A 264 -22.92 -9.35 -6.28
N THR A 265 -23.97 -8.85 -5.64
CA THR A 265 -24.10 -7.43 -5.31
C THR A 265 -23.33 -7.13 -4.03
N VAL A 266 -22.38 -6.21 -4.10
CA VAL A 266 -21.63 -5.71 -2.94
C VAL A 266 -22.12 -4.29 -2.63
N ASN A 267 -22.74 -4.12 -1.47
CA ASN A 267 -23.17 -2.84 -0.92
C ASN A 267 -22.14 -2.36 0.09
N LEU A 268 -21.27 -1.43 -0.31
CA LEU A 268 -20.28 -0.81 0.55
C LEU A 268 -20.81 0.53 1.07
N ASN A 269 -21.12 0.60 2.36
CA ASN A 269 -21.70 1.79 2.98
C ASN A 269 -20.74 2.43 3.98
N LEU A 270 -20.16 3.57 3.59
CA LEU A 270 -19.23 4.36 4.40
C LEU A 270 -19.85 5.64 4.97
N SER A 271 -21.19 5.76 4.97
CA SER A 271 -21.91 6.98 5.37
C SER A 271 -21.94 7.26 6.88
N ASP A 272 -21.56 6.30 7.71
CA ASP A 272 -21.46 6.45 9.18
C ASP A 272 -20.01 6.29 9.64
N PRO A 273 -19.23 7.38 9.74
CA PRO A 273 -17.82 7.33 10.14
C PRO A 273 -17.56 6.71 11.52
N SER A 274 -18.57 6.61 12.39
CA SER A 274 -18.43 5.96 13.69
C SER A 274 -18.48 4.43 13.62
N ASN A 275 -18.88 3.91 12.46
CA ASN A 275 -19.09 2.49 12.21
C ASN A 275 -18.67 2.12 10.76
N VAL A 276 -17.45 2.49 10.39
CA VAL A 276 -16.77 2.05 9.16
C VAL A 276 -15.58 1.17 9.49
N GLY A 277 -15.35 0.16 8.65
CA GLY A 277 -14.20 -0.74 8.68
C GLY A 277 -12.98 -0.17 7.95
N GLY A 278 -12.02 -1.03 7.64
CA GLY A 278 -10.86 -0.65 6.83
C GLY A 278 -11.21 -0.42 5.36
N LEU A 279 -10.47 0.44 4.69
CA LEU A 279 -10.65 0.70 3.25
C LEU A 279 -9.30 0.64 2.53
N GLY A 280 -9.30 0.11 1.32
CA GLY A 280 -8.11 0.19 0.49
C GLY A 280 -8.17 -0.63 -0.78
N ALA A 281 -7.01 -0.85 -1.37
CA ALA A 281 -6.84 -1.45 -2.69
C ALA A 281 -5.62 -2.37 -2.75
N GLY A 282 -5.75 -3.49 -3.46
CA GLY A 282 -4.70 -4.48 -3.65
C GLY A 282 -4.44 -5.29 -2.38
N TYR A 283 -5.32 -6.24 -2.08
CA TYR A 283 -5.17 -7.15 -0.95
C TYR A 283 -4.11 -8.23 -1.24
N GLN A 284 -4.30 -8.98 -2.33
CA GLN A 284 -3.41 -10.08 -2.75
C GLN A 284 -3.05 -10.00 -4.24
N ASP A 285 -3.80 -9.22 -5.01
CA ASP A 285 -3.56 -8.93 -6.42
C ASP A 285 -3.66 -7.40 -6.62
N ASN A 286 -4.01 -6.96 -7.82
CA ASN A 286 -4.15 -5.56 -8.17
C ASN A 286 -5.53 -5.02 -7.80
N GLY A 287 -5.59 -3.81 -7.26
CA GLY A 287 -6.85 -3.09 -7.05
C GLY A 287 -6.66 -1.58 -7.12
N SER A 288 -7.76 -0.84 -7.29
CA SER A 288 -7.72 0.62 -7.27
C SER A 288 -8.83 1.25 -6.42
N LEU A 289 -8.56 2.44 -5.90
CA LEU A 289 -9.51 3.27 -5.15
C LEU A 289 -9.45 4.71 -5.67
N ILE A 290 -10.58 5.24 -6.15
CA ILE A 290 -10.69 6.63 -6.60
C ILE A 290 -11.74 7.34 -5.76
N VAL A 291 -11.37 8.51 -5.21
CA VAL A 291 -12.27 9.44 -4.53
C VAL A 291 -12.20 10.77 -5.26
N ARG A 292 -13.33 11.24 -5.81
CA ARG A 292 -13.37 12.46 -6.62
C ARG A 292 -14.69 13.23 -6.49
N ASP A 293 -14.82 14.30 -7.25
CA ASP A 293 -16.03 15.13 -7.37
C ASP A 293 -16.55 15.69 -6.03
N GLY A 294 -15.66 16.00 -5.09
CA GLY A 294 -16.03 16.60 -3.80
C GLY A 294 -16.58 15.60 -2.78
N VAL A 295 -16.35 14.30 -2.97
CA VAL A 295 -16.84 13.25 -2.08
C VAL A 295 -15.93 13.03 -0.88
N THR A 296 -16.54 12.85 0.29
CA THR A 296 -15.85 12.40 1.51
C THR A 296 -16.09 10.91 1.76
N VAL A 297 -15.01 10.16 1.95
CA VAL A 297 -15.03 8.78 2.47
C VAL A 297 -14.25 8.68 3.78
N SER A 298 -14.70 7.81 4.67
CA SER A 298 -14.03 7.54 5.94
C SER A 298 -13.81 6.05 6.16
N SER A 299 -12.72 5.70 6.84
CA SER A 299 -12.37 4.34 7.23
C SER A 299 -11.70 4.30 8.60
N GLU A 300 -11.72 3.14 9.24
CA GLU A 300 -11.01 2.93 10.51
C GLU A 300 -9.50 3.03 10.30
N TRP A 301 -8.99 2.41 9.25
CA TRP A 301 -7.60 2.39 8.81
C TRP A 301 -7.59 2.19 7.30
N GLY A 302 -6.45 2.47 6.67
CA GLY A 302 -6.26 2.39 5.23
C GLY A 302 -5.10 1.48 4.83
N CYS A 303 -5.22 0.78 3.70
CA CYS A 303 -4.09 0.02 3.14
C CYS A 303 -4.11 -0.04 1.62
N ILE A 304 -3.00 0.34 0.98
CA ILE A 304 -2.81 0.27 -0.47
C ILE A 304 -1.61 -0.66 -0.72
N GLY A 305 -1.85 -1.83 -1.31
CA GLY A 305 -0.81 -2.85 -1.53
C GLY A 305 -0.47 -3.65 -0.26
N PHE A 306 -1.36 -4.56 0.13
CA PHE A 306 -1.29 -5.30 1.38
C PHE A 306 -0.27 -6.45 1.37
N ALA A 307 -0.46 -7.45 0.51
CA ALA A 307 0.36 -8.66 0.48
C ALA A 307 1.57 -8.56 -0.46
N ARG A 308 2.56 -9.43 -0.26
CA ARG A 308 3.74 -9.52 -1.14
C ARG A 308 3.34 -9.80 -2.59
N GLY A 309 3.75 -8.94 -3.51
CA GLY A 309 3.44 -9.05 -4.94
C GLY A 309 2.11 -8.40 -5.35
N SER A 310 1.28 -7.97 -4.41
CA SER A 310 0.07 -7.17 -4.70
C SER A 310 0.43 -5.74 -5.09
N THR A 311 -0.45 -5.09 -5.86
CA THR A 311 -0.33 -3.67 -6.20
C THR A 311 -1.64 -2.95 -5.89
N GLY A 312 -1.60 -1.98 -4.99
CA GLY A 312 -2.71 -1.08 -4.76
C GLY A 312 -2.44 0.29 -5.39
N ILE A 313 -3.46 0.92 -5.96
CA ILE A 313 -3.41 2.32 -6.40
C ILE A 313 -4.57 3.08 -5.79
N ALA A 314 -4.32 4.25 -5.21
CA ALA A 314 -5.34 5.17 -4.76
C ALA A 314 -5.16 6.56 -5.36
N ARG A 315 -6.27 7.22 -5.72
CA ARG A 315 -6.31 8.60 -6.20
C ARG A 315 -7.37 9.37 -5.43
N VAL A 316 -6.99 10.51 -4.85
CA VAL A 316 -7.92 11.46 -4.24
C VAL A 316 -7.79 12.78 -4.98
N GLU A 317 -8.74 13.05 -5.88
CA GLU A 317 -8.62 14.13 -6.86
C GLU A 317 -9.78 15.12 -6.77
N GLY A 318 -9.47 16.40 -6.96
CA GLY A 318 -10.46 17.46 -7.03
C GLY A 318 -10.82 18.07 -5.67
N THR A 319 -11.17 19.36 -5.70
CA THR A 319 -11.48 20.15 -4.52
C THR A 319 -12.65 19.57 -3.74
N GLY A 320 -12.44 19.35 -2.44
CA GLY A 320 -13.44 18.81 -1.51
C GLY A 320 -13.51 17.28 -1.48
N SER A 321 -12.78 16.58 -2.34
CA SER A 321 -12.65 15.13 -2.28
C SER A 321 -11.73 14.76 -1.12
N THR A 322 -12.19 13.92 -0.20
CA THR A 322 -11.44 13.59 1.02
C THR A 322 -11.47 12.11 1.37
N TRP A 323 -10.32 11.56 1.77
CA TRP A 323 -10.23 10.25 2.42
C TRP A 323 -9.67 10.38 3.83
N THR A 324 -10.52 10.12 4.83
CA THR A 324 -10.15 10.23 6.25
C THR A 324 -10.08 8.86 6.92
N ASN A 325 -8.92 8.52 7.48
CA ASN A 325 -8.72 7.35 8.32
C ASN A 325 -8.68 7.78 9.79
N SER A 326 -9.41 7.10 10.68
CA SER A 326 -9.30 7.38 12.12
C SER A 326 -8.02 6.79 12.75
N GLY A 327 -7.42 5.81 12.09
CA GLY A 327 -6.20 5.11 12.45
C GLY A 327 -5.13 5.26 11.37
N MET A 328 -4.29 4.23 11.22
CA MET A 328 -3.15 4.25 10.32
C MET A 328 -3.55 4.17 8.84
N LEU A 329 -2.67 4.67 7.96
CA LEU A 329 -2.70 4.38 6.52
C LEU A 329 -1.35 3.83 6.06
N TYR A 330 -1.39 2.64 5.44
CA TYR A 330 -0.22 1.92 4.92
C TYR A 330 -0.18 1.97 3.39
N LEU A 331 0.89 2.50 2.80
CA LEU A 331 1.16 2.42 1.36
C LEU A 331 2.35 1.48 1.14
N GLY A 332 2.09 0.35 0.51
CA GLY A 332 3.02 -0.76 0.47
C GLY A 332 3.18 -1.35 1.86
N HIS A 333 2.16 -2.07 2.37
CA HIS A 333 2.29 -2.76 3.65
C HIS A 333 3.31 -3.90 3.52
N SER A 334 3.08 -4.87 2.64
CA SER A 334 4.07 -5.86 2.19
C SER A 334 4.15 -5.96 0.66
N GLY A 335 3.27 -5.27 -0.07
CA GLY A 335 3.23 -5.18 -1.52
C GLY A 335 3.73 -3.83 -2.03
N ASN A 336 3.19 -3.41 -3.16
CA ASN A 336 3.43 -2.10 -3.76
C ASN A 336 2.18 -1.23 -3.60
N GLY A 337 2.32 -0.03 -3.03
CA GLY A 337 1.21 0.91 -2.89
C GLY A 337 1.54 2.26 -3.48
N ARG A 338 0.63 2.81 -4.28
CA ARG A 338 0.75 4.17 -4.84
C ARG A 338 -0.46 5.01 -4.45
N LEU A 339 -0.22 6.22 -3.93
CA LEU A 339 -1.25 7.20 -3.61
C LEU A 339 -0.96 8.54 -4.30
N GLU A 340 -1.94 9.03 -5.07
CA GLU A 340 -1.92 10.36 -5.69
C GLU A 340 -2.99 11.25 -5.06
N ILE A 341 -2.59 12.44 -4.62
CA ILE A 341 -3.48 13.47 -4.09
C ILE A 341 -3.32 14.71 -4.97
N THR A 342 -4.34 15.03 -5.77
CA THR A 342 -4.25 16.07 -6.79
C THR A 342 -5.45 17.03 -6.79
N ASP A 343 -5.29 18.17 -7.44
CA ASP A 343 -6.37 19.12 -7.76
C ASP A 343 -7.21 19.58 -6.56
N GLY A 344 -6.61 19.67 -5.38
CA GLY A 344 -7.29 20.08 -4.15
C GLY A 344 -7.90 18.93 -3.32
N GLY A 345 -7.53 17.68 -3.62
CA GLY A 345 -7.90 16.52 -2.80
C GLY A 345 -7.22 16.49 -1.44
N ALA A 346 -7.79 15.79 -0.46
CA ALA A 346 -7.23 15.71 0.88
C ALA A 346 -7.24 14.28 1.47
N VAL A 347 -6.13 13.87 2.08
CA VAL A 347 -6.03 12.61 2.83
C VAL A 347 -5.58 12.90 4.26
N SER A 348 -6.21 12.25 5.24
CA SER A 348 -5.84 12.41 6.65
C SER A 348 -5.89 11.09 7.43
N MET A 349 -4.97 10.91 8.38
CA MET A 349 -4.85 9.71 9.24
C MET A 349 -4.19 10.03 10.59
N SER A 350 -4.09 9.06 11.50
CA SER A 350 -3.21 9.20 12.68
C SER A 350 -1.74 9.02 12.30
N TYR A 351 -1.35 7.83 11.85
CA TYR A 351 0.00 7.50 11.39
C TYR A 351 0.03 7.19 9.90
N GLY A 352 1.05 7.67 9.20
CA GLY A 352 1.32 7.35 7.80
C GLY A 352 2.56 6.49 7.64
N TYR A 353 2.45 5.40 6.89
CA TYR A 353 3.57 4.52 6.56
C TYR A 353 3.69 4.34 5.05
N ILE A 354 4.86 4.65 4.50
CA ILE A 354 5.18 4.51 3.08
C ILE A 354 6.33 3.50 2.98
N GLY A 355 6.07 2.31 2.45
CA GLY A 355 7.03 1.19 2.46
C GLY A 355 7.25 0.64 3.86
N HIS A 356 6.21 0.02 4.43
CA HIS A 356 6.17 -0.42 5.83
C HIS A 356 7.09 -1.60 6.09
N TRP A 357 6.88 -2.77 5.45
CA TRP A 357 7.69 -3.97 5.68
C TRP A 357 8.86 -4.13 4.70
N SER A 358 9.82 -4.98 5.07
CA SER A 358 10.95 -5.33 4.20
C SER A 358 10.47 -5.90 2.85
N GLY A 359 11.00 -5.35 1.75
CA GLY A 359 10.64 -5.72 0.39
C GLY A 359 9.37 -5.06 -0.15
N SER A 360 8.67 -4.24 0.65
CA SER A 360 7.56 -3.41 0.19
C SER A 360 8.04 -2.10 -0.44
N THR A 361 7.20 -1.52 -1.30
CA THR A 361 7.41 -0.21 -1.92
C THR A 361 6.17 0.64 -1.72
N GLY A 362 6.32 1.84 -1.16
CA GLY A 362 5.27 2.84 -1.11
C GLY A 362 5.67 4.08 -1.93
N GLU A 363 4.72 4.61 -2.70
CA GLU A 363 4.88 5.82 -3.50
C GLU A 363 3.74 6.80 -3.23
N VAL A 364 4.10 8.05 -3.03
CA VAL A 364 3.17 9.14 -2.73
C VAL A 364 3.48 10.35 -3.58
N THR A 365 2.45 10.91 -4.19
CA THR A 365 2.49 12.22 -4.83
C THR A 365 1.39 13.09 -4.25
N VAL A 366 1.77 14.26 -3.71
CA VAL A 366 0.85 15.33 -3.31
C VAL A 366 1.12 16.52 -4.20
N ASP A 367 0.22 16.80 -5.14
CA ASP A 367 0.45 17.74 -6.23
C ASP A 367 -0.69 18.76 -6.37
N GLY A 368 -0.32 20.02 -6.55
CA GLY A 368 -1.27 21.08 -6.88
C GLY A 368 -1.80 21.84 -5.65
N ALA A 369 -2.21 23.08 -5.91
CA ALA A 369 -2.67 23.99 -4.86
C ALA A 369 -3.91 23.44 -4.14
N GLY A 370 -3.86 23.41 -2.82
CA GLY A 370 -4.94 22.91 -1.97
C GLY A 370 -4.93 21.39 -1.77
N SER A 371 -4.06 20.64 -2.46
CA SER A 371 -3.87 19.21 -2.20
C SER A 371 -3.14 19.02 -0.88
N THR A 372 -3.69 18.17 0.00
CA THR A 372 -3.14 18.00 1.36
C THR A 372 -3.03 16.56 1.81
N TRP A 373 -1.96 16.26 2.54
CA TRP A 373 -1.81 15.06 3.34
C TRP A 373 -1.56 15.43 4.80
N THR A 374 -2.37 14.94 5.73
CA THR A 374 -2.22 15.24 7.16
C THR A 374 -2.17 13.98 8.02
N ASN A 375 -1.08 13.81 8.77
CA ASN A 375 -0.97 12.83 9.84
C ASN A 375 -1.18 13.54 11.19
N GLY A 376 -2.06 13.01 12.04
CA GLY A 376 -2.26 13.50 13.41
C GLY A 376 -1.06 13.21 14.30
N ASP A 377 -0.34 12.12 14.02
CA ASP A 377 0.89 11.67 14.64
C ASP A 377 2.00 11.58 13.56
N ASP A 378 2.82 10.54 13.58
CA ASP A 378 4.08 10.50 12.84
C ASP A 378 3.92 10.03 11.38
N LEU A 379 4.88 10.42 10.54
CA LEU A 379 5.02 9.98 9.16
C LEU A 379 6.33 9.22 8.96
N TYR A 380 6.24 8.00 8.45
CA TYR A 380 7.39 7.16 8.10
C TYR A 380 7.49 6.98 6.58
N VAL A 381 8.57 7.50 6.00
CA VAL A 381 8.94 7.35 4.59
C VAL A 381 10.06 6.32 4.51
N GLY A 382 9.73 5.08 4.14
CA GLY A 382 10.64 3.94 4.15
C GLY A 382 10.93 3.48 5.58
N GLU A 383 9.98 2.77 6.21
CA GLU A 383 10.17 2.28 7.58
C GLU A 383 11.11 1.06 7.61
N HIS A 384 10.66 -0.09 7.11
CA HIS A 384 11.52 -1.24 6.83
C HIS A 384 11.67 -1.51 5.32
N GLY A 385 10.83 -0.89 4.49
CA GLY A 385 10.81 -1.03 3.04
C GLY A 385 11.44 0.15 2.31
N LYS A 386 10.94 0.39 1.10
CA LYS A 386 11.26 1.57 0.28
C LYS A 386 10.08 2.53 0.27
N GLY A 387 10.30 3.78 0.67
CA GLY A 387 9.28 4.82 0.59
C GLY A 387 9.74 6.00 -0.26
N ASN A 388 8.86 6.48 -1.13
CA ASN A 388 9.06 7.68 -1.93
C ASN A 388 7.87 8.64 -1.74
N MET A 389 8.16 9.92 -1.47
CA MET A 389 7.15 10.96 -1.34
C MET A 389 7.56 12.22 -2.10
N GLU A 390 6.64 12.76 -2.90
CA GLU A 390 6.81 13.99 -3.66
C GLU A 390 5.72 15.01 -3.29
N ILE A 391 6.14 16.26 -3.05
CA ILE A 391 5.28 17.39 -2.71
C ILE A 391 5.56 18.51 -3.69
N THR A 392 4.60 18.80 -4.57
CA THR A 392 4.80 19.70 -5.72
C THR A 392 3.65 20.69 -5.92
N ASN A 393 3.92 21.74 -6.71
CA ASN A 393 2.92 22.69 -7.20
C ASN A 393 2.01 23.29 -6.11
N SER A 394 2.60 23.74 -5.01
CA SER A 394 1.90 24.38 -3.87
C SER A 394 1.02 23.43 -3.03
N ALA A 395 1.34 22.13 -3.03
CA ALA A 395 0.75 21.15 -2.13
C ALA A 395 1.29 21.25 -0.69
N ALA A 396 0.58 20.66 0.28
CA ALA A 396 0.99 20.69 1.69
C ALA A 396 0.92 19.33 2.37
N VAL A 397 1.97 18.97 3.11
CA VAL A 397 2.03 17.78 3.96
C VAL A 397 2.34 18.18 5.40
N SER A 398 1.68 17.56 6.38
CA SER A 398 1.96 17.81 7.80
C SER A 398 1.88 16.55 8.67
N ASN A 399 2.67 16.52 9.74
CA ASN A 399 2.72 15.43 10.72
C ASN A 399 3.31 15.87 12.08
N GLY A 400 3.29 14.94 13.05
CA GLY A 400 4.03 14.98 14.32
C GLY A 400 5.54 14.98 14.08
N ASP A 401 6.17 13.82 14.24
CA ASP A 401 7.55 13.57 13.83
C ASP A 401 7.62 13.00 12.41
N GLY A 402 8.66 13.37 11.67
CA GLY A 402 8.93 12.85 10.33
C GLY A 402 10.16 11.96 10.32
N TYR A 403 10.04 10.75 9.78
CA TYR A 403 11.13 9.79 9.68
C TYR A 403 11.35 9.39 8.23
N ILE A 404 12.58 9.48 7.74
CA ILE A 404 12.95 9.08 6.37
C ILE A 404 14.02 7.99 6.46
N GLY A 405 13.71 6.74 6.06
CA GLY A 405 14.62 5.62 6.18
C GLY A 405 14.85 5.21 7.64
N SER A 406 13.80 4.84 8.36
CA SER A 406 13.80 4.76 9.83
C SER A 406 14.35 3.46 10.45
N CYS A 407 14.59 2.40 9.67
CA CYS A 407 15.16 1.15 10.17
C CYS A 407 16.38 0.68 9.38
N SER A 408 17.04 -0.38 9.85
CA SER A 408 18.22 -0.90 9.15
C SER A 408 17.87 -1.37 7.73
N HIS A 409 18.67 -0.93 6.75
CA HIS A 409 18.48 -1.24 5.32
C HIS A 409 17.20 -0.69 4.68
N SER A 410 16.42 0.13 5.38
CA SER A 410 15.29 0.84 4.76
C SER A 410 15.78 2.04 3.95
N MET A 411 15.02 2.41 2.91
CA MET A 411 15.31 3.56 2.07
C MET A 411 14.10 4.49 2.04
N GLY A 412 14.28 5.72 2.50
CA GLY A 412 13.28 6.78 2.37
C GLY A 412 13.78 7.90 1.45
N VAL A 413 12.92 8.37 0.56
CA VAL A 413 13.19 9.51 -0.32
C VAL A 413 12.02 10.48 -0.26
N VAL A 414 12.31 11.75 -0.01
CA VAL A 414 11.33 12.84 -0.01
C VAL A 414 11.83 13.98 -0.89
N THR A 415 10.95 14.48 -1.75
CA THR A 415 11.18 15.69 -2.54
C THR A 415 10.11 16.74 -2.23
N VAL A 416 10.54 17.95 -1.90
CA VAL A 416 9.67 19.12 -1.73
C VAL A 416 10.09 20.16 -2.76
N ASP A 417 9.31 20.29 -3.83
CA ASP A 417 9.68 21.09 -4.99
C ASP A 417 8.58 22.07 -5.40
N GLY A 418 8.99 23.24 -5.88
CA GLY A 418 8.09 24.29 -6.35
C GLY A 418 7.59 25.24 -5.25
N SER A 419 7.33 26.48 -5.67
CA SER A 419 6.93 27.56 -4.78
C SER A 419 5.61 27.23 -4.06
N GLY A 420 5.61 27.42 -2.73
CA GLY A 420 4.45 27.16 -1.88
C GLY A 420 4.23 25.70 -1.52
N SER A 421 5.03 24.77 -2.07
CA SER A 421 5.01 23.37 -1.63
C SER A 421 5.62 23.27 -0.24
N THR A 422 4.92 22.63 0.71
CA THR A 422 5.34 22.61 2.11
C THR A 422 5.31 21.23 2.74
N TRP A 423 6.29 20.97 3.61
CA TRP A 423 6.27 19.85 4.55
C TRP A 423 6.52 20.34 5.98
N THR A 424 5.50 20.25 6.83
CA THR A 424 5.54 20.74 8.21
C THR A 424 5.54 19.58 9.21
N ASN A 425 6.66 19.42 9.91
CA ASN A 425 6.78 18.54 11.07
C ASN A 425 6.60 19.39 12.32
N SER A 426 5.60 19.07 13.15
CA SER A 426 5.38 19.78 14.41
C SER A 426 6.39 19.36 15.51
N GLY A 427 6.96 18.17 15.37
CA GLY A 427 8.09 17.66 16.13
C GLY A 427 9.36 17.55 15.29
N GLY A 428 10.16 16.51 15.55
CA GLY A 428 11.47 16.28 14.95
C GLY A 428 11.39 15.73 13.53
N LEU A 429 12.42 16.01 12.74
CA LEU A 429 12.65 15.40 11.43
C LEU A 429 13.95 14.58 11.49
N CYS A 430 13.85 13.28 11.26
CA CYS A 430 14.97 12.35 11.28
C CYS A 430 15.22 11.75 9.90
N LEU A 431 16.44 11.92 9.40
CA LEU A 431 16.91 11.33 8.16
C LEU A 431 17.85 10.17 8.48
N GLY A 432 17.40 8.95 8.24
CA GLY A 432 18.06 7.70 8.56
C GLY A 432 17.83 7.25 9.99
N TYR A 433 18.35 6.08 10.33
CA TYR A 433 18.40 5.59 11.70
C TYR A 433 19.72 4.91 11.98
N TYR A 434 20.35 5.25 13.11
CA TYR A 434 21.55 4.57 13.56
C TYR A 434 21.19 3.31 14.35
N SER A 435 21.59 2.15 13.83
CA SER A 435 21.57 0.89 14.57
C SER A 435 22.92 0.18 14.45
N PRO A 436 23.39 -0.51 15.52
CA PRO A 436 24.61 -1.32 15.45
C PRO A 436 24.53 -2.46 14.40
N ASN A 437 23.34 -2.80 13.90
CA ASN A 437 23.12 -3.85 12.92
C ASN A 437 22.89 -3.33 11.48
N GLY A 438 23.23 -2.07 11.22
CA GLY A 438 23.08 -1.40 9.91
C GLY A 438 22.19 -0.16 9.99
N SER A 439 22.49 0.86 9.20
CA SER A 439 21.73 2.11 9.18
C SER A 439 20.57 2.04 8.19
N GLY A 440 19.51 2.80 8.46
CA GLY A 440 18.58 3.26 7.44
C GLY A 440 19.13 4.49 6.72
N SER A 441 18.77 4.67 5.44
CA SER A 441 19.19 5.83 4.65
C SER A 441 17.99 6.69 4.30
N GLY A 442 18.06 7.97 4.69
CA GLY A 442 17.06 8.98 4.33
C GLY A 442 17.63 10.00 3.37
N THR A 443 16.88 10.29 2.31
CA THR A 443 17.18 11.38 1.37
C THR A 443 16.05 12.40 1.38
N LEU A 444 16.38 13.67 1.59
CA LEU A 444 15.46 14.80 1.47
C LEU A 444 16.02 15.81 0.48
N SER A 445 15.26 16.15 -0.55
CA SER A 445 15.55 17.25 -1.47
C SER A 445 14.54 18.38 -1.29
N ILE A 446 15.02 19.61 -1.14
CA ILE A 446 14.21 20.83 -1.07
C ILE A 446 14.65 21.74 -2.22
N ALA A 447 13.73 22.04 -3.14
CA ALA A 447 14.03 22.74 -4.39
C ALA A 447 12.87 23.63 -4.86
N GLY A 448 13.13 24.44 -5.90
CA GLY A 448 12.08 25.20 -6.60
C GLY A 448 11.30 26.19 -5.74
N GLY A 449 11.80 26.57 -4.57
CA GLY A 449 11.07 27.40 -3.59
C GLY A 449 10.19 26.61 -2.62
N GLY A 450 10.38 25.30 -2.53
CA GLY A 450 9.78 24.43 -1.53
C GLY A 450 10.27 24.75 -0.12
N ALA A 451 9.44 24.46 0.89
CA ALA A 451 9.75 24.76 2.28
C ALA A 451 9.50 23.56 3.21
N VAL A 452 10.47 23.29 4.08
CA VAL A 452 10.36 22.26 5.13
C VAL A 452 10.54 22.91 6.50
N SER A 453 9.75 22.49 7.48
CA SER A 453 9.92 22.92 8.87
C SER A 453 9.88 21.76 9.85
N ALA A 454 10.65 21.87 10.94
CA ALA A 454 10.69 20.92 12.05
C ALA A 454 11.08 21.62 13.37
N SER A 455 10.89 20.98 14.52
CA SER A 455 11.41 21.48 15.81
C SER A 455 12.90 21.21 16.00
N SER A 456 13.38 20.10 15.43
CA SER A 456 14.77 19.64 15.43
C SER A 456 15.01 18.76 14.21
N VAL A 457 16.27 18.66 13.78
CA VAL A 457 16.65 17.79 12.65
C VAL A 457 17.83 16.91 13.06
N SER A 458 17.75 15.61 12.76
CA SER A 458 18.88 14.68 12.85
C SER A 458 19.16 14.08 11.48
N ILE A 459 20.43 14.04 11.08
CA ILE A 459 20.87 13.51 9.79
C ILE A 459 21.93 12.45 10.04
N GLU A 460 21.57 11.19 9.84
CA GLU A 460 22.45 10.05 10.12
C GLU A 460 23.49 9.82 9.03
N SER A 461 24.55 9.07 9.34
CA SER A 461 25.75 8.94 8.50
C SER A 461 25.55 8.45 7.05
N GLN A 462 24.45 7.75 6.74
CA GLN A 462 24.10 7.30 5.38
C GLN A 462 23.04 8.17 4.70
N SER A 463 22.70 9.30 5.30
CA SER A 463 21.60 10.16 4.86
C SER A 463 22.09 11.41 4.15
N LEU A 464 21.24 11.93 3.28
CA LEU A 464 21.50 13.11 2.45
C LEU A 464 20.35 14.11 2.60
N LEU A 465 20.68 15.32 3.03
CA LEU A 465 19.84 16.49 2.87
C LEU A 465 20.40 17.34 1.74
N THR A 466 19.58 17.65 0.74
CA THR A 466 19.91 18.57 -0.35
C THR A 466 18.99 19.78 -0.29
N VAL A 467 19.55 20.99 -0.35
CA VAL A 467 18.80 22.23 -0.54
C VAL A 467 19.36 22.97 -1.75
N ASP A 468 18.54 23.12 -2.78
CA ASP A 468 18.82 24.00 -3.91
C ASP A 468 18.39 25.43 -3.55
N VAL A 469 19.33 26.37 -3.56
CA VAL A 469 19.08 27.76 -3.17
C VAL A 469 18.23 28.53 -4.18
N SER A 470 18.01 27.97 -5.38
CA SER A 470 17.10 28.53 -6.37
C SER A 470 15.71 28.79 -5.77
N ASN A 471 15.07 29.87 -6.22
CA ASN A 471 13.72 30.25 -5.80
C ASN A 471 13.49 30.33 -4.28
N SER A 472 14.56 30.50 -3.48
CA SER A 472 14.52 30.57 -2.02
C SER A 472 13.96 29.32 -1.33
N SER A 473 14.32 28.13 -1.80
CA SER A 473 14.02 26.89 -1.06
C SER A 473 14.63 26.92 0.34
N MET A 474 13.90 26.45 1.35
CA MET A 474 14.34 26.59 2.75
C MET A 474 13.96 25.43 3.67
N LEU A 475 14.87 25.12 4.59
CA LEU A 475 14.62 24.34 5.80
C LEU A 475 14.62 25.27 7.03
N THR A 476 13.53 25.30 7.79
CA THR A 476 13.42 26.10 9.04
C THR A 476 13.27 25.21 10.26
N VAL A 477 14.16 25.36 11.25
CA VAL A 477 14.19 24.54 12.47
C VAL A 477 13.87 25.39 13.70
N ASP A 478 12.72 25.14 14.34
CA ASP A 478 12.12 25.95 15.42
C ASP A 478 12.28 27.46 15.19
N ASN A 479 11.79 27.95 14.05
CA ASN A 479 11.86 29.36 13.66
C ASN A 479 13.29 29.95 13.75
N GLY A 480 14.29 29.15 13.39
CA GLY A 480 15.71 29.54 13.44
C GLY A 480 16.39 29.36 14.79
N ARG A 481 15.75 28.70 15.76
CA ARG A 481 16.30 28.50 17.12
C ARG A 481 16.61 27.03 17.42
N GLY A 482 16.12 26.11 16.61
CA GLY A 482 16.20 24.68 16.85
C GLY A 482 17.59 24.10 16.59
N THR A 483 17.68 22.79 16.74
CA THR A 483 18.95 22.05 16.67
C THR A 483 19.02 21.19 15.42
N ILE A 484 20.19 21.19 14.77
CA ILE A 484 20.56 20.23 13.72
C ILE A 484 21.71 19.38 14.25
N ASP A 485 21.52 18.06 14.33
CA ASP A 485 22.60 17.11 14.58
C ASP A 485 22.94 16.36 13.29
N ASN A 486 24.07 16.71 12.69
CA ASN A 486 24.48 16.18 11.40
C ASN A 486 25.66 15.22 11.54
N SER A 487 25.41 13.94 11.27
CA SER A 487 26.44 12.91 11.06
C SER A 487 26.52 12.45 9.60
N GLY A 488 25.54 12.82 8.76
CA GLY A 488 25.43 12.48 7.34
C GLY A 488 26.03 13.53 6.41
N THR A 489 25.34 13.77 5.29
CA THR A 489 25.72 14.80 4.31
C THR A 489 24.62 15.83 4.16
N VAL A 490 24.97 17.09 4.35
CA VAL A 490 24.18 18.25 3.93
C VAL A 490 24.82 18.81 2.67
N ARG A 491 24.03 18.92 1.61
CA ARG A 491 24.41 19.46 0.31
C ARG A 491 23.63 20.74 0.06
N ILE A 492 24.34 21.84 -0.15
CA ILE A 492 23.75 23.12 -0.56
C ILE A 492 24.21 23.39 -2.00
N ILE A 493 23.24 23.62 -2.88
CA ILE A 493 23.49 23.70 -4.32
C ILE A 493 23.03 25.04 -4.86
N ALA A 494 23.81 25.62 -5.77
CA ALA A 494 23.32 26.57 -6.75
C ALA A 494 23.58 26.02 -8.16
N GLY A 495 22.52 25.87 -8.95
CA GLY A 495 22.60 25.52 -10.37
C GLY A 495 22.93 26.72 -11.26
N ALA A 496 22.48 26.68 -12.51
CA ALA A 496 22.69 27.78 -13.45
C ALA A 496 21.88 29.05 -13.11
N ALA A 497 20.66 28.93 -12.60
CA ALA A 497 19.77 30.08 -12.42
C ALA A 497 20.16 31.09 -11.33
N PRO A 498 20.66 30.71 -10.13
CA PRO A 498 20.96 31.68 -9.08
C PRO A 498 21.99 32.75 -9.53
N GLU A 499 21.70 34.03 -9.23
CA GLU A 499 22.58 35.14 -9.59
C GLU A 499 23.97 35.00 -8.95
N ALA A 500 25.02 35.30 -9.73
CA ALA A 500 26.39 35.30 -9.24
C ALA A 500 26.58 36.28 -8.07
N GLY A 501 27.29 35.84 -7.02
CA GLY A 501 27.52 36.65 -5.82
C GLY A 501 26.31 36.79 -4.88
N ALA A 502 25.14 36.25 -5.24
CA ALA A 502 23.99 36.22 -4.35
C ALA A 502 24.28 35.38 -3.10
N THR A 503 23.65 35.76 -1.98
CA THR A 503 23.81 35.07 -0.70
C THR A 503 22.48 34.53 -0.21
N TYR A 504 22.51 33.32 0.35
CA TYR A 504 21.33 32.60 0.83
C TYR A 504 21.60 32.02 2.22
N ALA A 505 20.56 31.94 3.04
CA ALA A 505 20.55 31.19 4.30
C ALA A 505 19.52 30.05 4.18
N PRO A 506 19.81 29.00 3.39
CA PRO A 506 18.84 27.97 3.01
C PRO A 506 18.41 27.08 4.18
N ILE A 507 19.14 27.13 5.30
CA ILE A 507 18.84 26.37 6.50
C ILE A 507 18.87 27.32 7.69
N ALA A 508 17.70 27.60 8.26
CA ALA A 508 17.54 28.46 9.41
C ALA A 508 17.43 27.63 10.69
N ALA A 509 18.51 27.56 11.47
CA ALA A 509 18.56 26.85 12.76
C ALA A 509 19.49 27.56 13.75
N GLY A 510 19.31 27.28 15.04
CA GLY A 510 20.07 27.93 16.12
C GLY A 510 21.39 27.23 16.42
N THR A 511 21.34 25.92 16.70
CA THR A 511 22.53 25.14 17.06
C THR A 511 22.78 24.04 16.04
N TRP A 512 24.04 23.93 15.61
CA TRP A 512 24.50 22.89 14.68
C TRP A 512 25.55 22.03 15.39
N THR A 513 25.33 20.71 15.42
CA THR A 513 26.22 19.72 16.02
C THR A 513 26.52 18.58 15.05
N GLY A 514 27.35 17.64 15.50
CA GLY A 514 27.72 16.45 14.75
C GLY A 514 28.99 16.63 13.90
N SER A 515 29.42 15.55 13.25
CA SER A 515 30.66 15.47 12.47
C SER A 515 30.43 15.18 10.99
N GLY A 516 29.20 15.35 10.52
CA GLY A 516 28.80 15.16 9.15
C GLY A 516 29.40 16.19 8.19
N TRP A 517 29.16 15.97 6.90
CA TRP A 517 29.72 16.79 5.83
C TRP A 517 28.76 17.91 5.44
N TYR A 518 29.33 19.08 5.13
CA TYR A 518 28.66 20.17 4.43
C TYR A 518 29.31 20.32 3.07
N ARG A 519 28.54 20.13 2.00
CA ARG A 519 29.02 20.14 0.61
C ARG A 519 28.36 21.28 -0.15
N ALA A 520 29.13 22.31 -0.46
CA ALA A 520 28.70 23.43 -1.29
C ALA A 520 29.00 23.13 -2.76
N ILE A 521 27.97 23.11 -3.61
CA ILE A 521 28.08 22.92 -5.06
C ILE A 521 27.65 24.21 -5.76
N GLY A 522 28.49 24.75 -6.65
CA GLY A 522 28.21 26.00 -7.37
C GLY A 522 28.39 27.27 -6.52
N GLY A 523 29.06 27.17 -5.39
CA GLY A 523 29.29 28.28 -4.46
C GLY A 523 30.10 27.87 -3.24
N THR A 524 30.21 28.77 -2.28
CA THR A 524 30.93 28.54 -1.02
C THR A 524 29.98 28.58 0.17
N TRP A 525 30.27 27.76 1.18
CA TRP A 525 29.51 27.70 2.43
C TRP A 525 30.32 28.29 3.57
N ASP A 526 29.77 29.32 4.22
CA ASP A 526 30.27 29.81 5.50
C ASP A 526 29.65 28.97 6.62
N GLY A 527 30.46 28.08 7.22
CA GLY A 527 30.00 27.23 8.32
C GLY A 527 29.83 27.95 9.67
N MET A 528 30.28 29.20 9.81
CA MET A 528 30.09 29.99 11.03
C MET A 528 28.79 30.78 10.97
N ASP A 529 28.52 31.42 9.83
CA ASP A 529 27.34 32.25 9.62
C ASP A 529 26.17 31.48 8.97
N HIS A 530 26.41 30.25 8.51
CA HIS A 530 25.45 29.39 7.80
C HIS A 530 24.89 30.06 6.53
N VAL A 531 25.78 30.76 5.82
CA VAL A 531 25.46 31.48 4.58
C VAL A 531 26.12 30.79 3.40
N PHE A 532 25.33 30.55 2.36
CA PHE A 532 25.81 30.12 1.06
C PHE A 532 26.00 31.31 0.14
N THR A 533 27.18 31.45 -0.44
CA THR A 533 27.47 32.48 -1.46
C THR A 533 27.61 31.81 -2.81
N VAL A 534 26.76 32.22 -3.76
CA VAL A 534 26.76 31.70 -5.13
C VAL A 534 28.03 32.11 -5.85
N SER A 535 28.69 31.15 -6.51
CA SER A 535 29.92 31.40 -7.26
C SER A 535 29.67 32.25 -8.50
N GLU A 536 30.71 32.99 -8.92
CA GLU A 536 30.77 33.56 -10.26
C GLU A 536 30.70 32.43 -11.31
N VAL A 537 30.16 32.76 -12.49
CA VAL A 537 30.02 31.83 -13.61
C VAL A 537 31.17 32.07 -14.59
N GLU A 538 31.79 30.99 -15.06
CA GLU A 538 32.69 31.03 -16.21
C GLU A 538 31.93 30.65 -17.48
N ASP A 539 31.86 31.58 -18.43
CA ASP A 539 31.20 31.34 -19.70
C ASP A 539 32.09 30.55 -20.66
N GLY A 540 31.49 29.61 -21.38
CA GLY A 540 32.15 28.74 -22.35
C GLY A 540 31.38 28.61 -23.65
N THR A 541 32.02 27.99 -24.63
CA THR A 541 31.38 27.63 -25.92
C THR A 541 31.43 26.13 -26.10
N ALA A 542 30.35 25.55 -26.60
CA ALA A 542 30.25 24.12 -26.89
C ALA A 542 31.48 23.57 -27.63
N GLY A 543 32.00 22.43 -27.15
CA GLY A 543 33.18 21.77 -27.71
C GLY A 543 34.55 22.36 -27.34
N ALA A 544 34.60 23.52 -26.68
CA ALA A 544 35.84 24.09 -26.15
C ALA A 544 36.03 23.72 -24.67
N GLU A 545 37.29 23.55 -24.27
CA GLU A 545 37.64 23.36 -22.86
C GLU A 545 37.56 24.69 -22.10
N VAL A 546 36.76 24.69 -21.03
CA VAL A 546 36.64 25.77 -20.05
C VAL A 546 37.47 25.39 -18.84
N VAL A 547 38.44 26.22 -18.47
CA VAL A 547 39.31 25.96 -17.31
C VAL A 547 38.89 26.84 -16.15
N VAL A 548 38.49 26.23 -15.04
CA VAL A 548 38.13 26.92 -13.79
C VAL A 548 39.04 26.47 -12.65
N ASP A 549 39.31 27.38 -11.71
CA ASP A 549 39.91 27.02 -10.42
C ASP A 549 38.78 26.86 -9.39
N LEU A 550 38.56 25.63 -8.93
CA LEU A 550 37.48 25.29 -7.99
C LEU A 550 37.64 25.88 -6.59
N ALA A 551 38.76 26.55 -6.29
CA ALA A 551 38.87 27.39 -5.09
C ALA A 551 38.26 28.79 -5.26
N GLU A 552 38.08 29.25 -6.51
CA GLU A 552 37.60 30.60 -6.83
C GLU A 552 36.27 30.59 -7.58
N ARG A 553 36.11 29.68 -8.55
CA ARG A 553 34.93 29.56 -9.42
C ARG A 553 34.44 28.11 -9.46
N GLN A 554 33.16 27.93 -9.19
CA GLN A 554 32.54 26.60 -9.10
C GLN A 554 31.40 26.41 -10.10
N ARG A 555 31.16 27.37 -11.00
CA ARG A 555 30.10 27.29 -12.01
C ARG A 555 30.63 27.60 -13.40
N VAL A 556 30.14 26.85 -14.37
CA VAL A 556 30.36 27.10 -15.80
C VAL A 556 29.00 27.16 -16.49
N LEU A 557 28.88 28.02 -17.51
CA LEU A 557 27.74 28.06 -18.41
C LEU A 557 28.25 27.96 -19.85
N ILE A 558 27.82 26.93 -20.56
CA ILE A 558 28.28 26.62 -21.92
C ILE A 558 27.12 26.82 -22.88
N ASP A 559 27.32 27.73 -23.83
CA ASP A 559 26.35 28.00 -24.89
C ASP A 559 26.75 27.31 -26.20
N ASP A 560 25.77 26.74 -26.89
CA ASP A 560 25.86 26.36 -28.29
C ASP A 560 25.00 27.29 -29.15
N VAL A 561 25.65 28.28 -29.76
CA VAL A 561 24.99 29.24 -30.65
C VAL A 561 24.38 28.58 -31.89
N GLY A 562 24.85 27.37 -32.27
CA GLY A 562 24.36 26.63 -33.43
C GLY A 562 22.99 26.01 -33.22
N THR A 563 22.75 25.42 -32.04
CA THR A 563 21.47 24.80 -31.65
C THR A 563 20.57 25.75 -30.84
N GLY A 564 21.16 26.78 -30.23
CA GLY A 564 20.49 27.64 -29.26
C GLY A 564 20.35 27.00 -27.89
N TRP A 565 20.99 25.86 -27.64
CA TRP A 565 21.00 25.18 -26.35
C TRP A 565 22.10 25.73 -25.45
N SER A 566 21.83 25.70 -24.15
CA SER A 566 22.80 26.04 -23.11
C SER A 566 22.79 24.99 -22.01
N VAL A 567 23.97 24.75 -21.43
CA VAL A 567 24.11 23.85 -20.29
C VAL A 567 25.02 24.45 -19.23
N GLY A 568 24.56 24.42 -17.99
CA GLY A 568 25.35 24.76 -16.82
C GLY A 568 25.94 23.52 -16.17
N ALA A 569 27.11 23.68 -15.55
CA ALA A 569 27.63 22.70 -14.59
C ALA A 569 28.16 23.41 -13.35
N SER A 570 27.80 22.86 -12.20
CA SER A 570 28.19 23.37 -10.89
C SER A 570 28.97 22.28 -10.13
N PHE A 571 30.05 22.68 -9.49
CA PHE A 571 31.03 21.78 -8.90
C PHE A 571 31.21 22.05 -7.41
N LEU A 572 31.77 21.06 -6.69
CA LEU A 572 32.17 21.26 -5.30
C LEU A 572 33.24 22.34 -5.18
N ALA A 573 33.09 23.23 -4.19
CA ALA A 573 34.14 24.14 -3.80
C ALA A 573 35.35 23.40 -3.19
N MET A 574 36.55 23.77 -3.63
CA MET A 574 37.80 23.21 -3.14
C MET A 574 38.48 24.20 -2.17
N PRO A 575 39.10 23.73 -1.07
CA PRO A 575 39.70 24.60 -0.07
C PRO A 575 41.01 25.27 -0.54
N THR A 576 41.61 24.77 -1.62
CA THR A 576 42.86 25.26 -2.20
C THR A 576 42.77 25.15 -3.71
N SER A 577 43.55 25.98 -4.42
CA SER A 577 43.61 26.02 -5.87
C SER A 577 43.60 24.62 -6.49
N ASN A 578 42.63 24.39 -7.36
CA ASN A 578 42.34 23.12 -8.00
C ASN A 578 41.78 23.39 -9.39
N SER A 579 42.64 23.25 -10.40
CA SER A 579 42.28 23.50 -11.79
C SER A 579 41.49 22.32 -12.37
N LEU A 580 40.32 22.63 -12.89
CA LEU A 580 39.41 21.74 -13.61
C LEU A 580 39.30 22.22 -15.06
N GLY A 581 39.59 21.35 -16.02
CA GLY A 581 39.21 21.54 -17.42
C GLY A 581 37.88 20.83 -17.67
N PHE A 582 36.86 21.56 -18.13
CA PHE A 582 35.52 21.04 -18.39
C PHE A 582 35.13 21.27 -19.84
N VAL A 583 34.58 20.25 -20.48
CA VAL A 583 34.09 20.30 -21.86
C VAL A 583 32.66 19.77 -21.87
N ALA A 584 31.77 20.47 -22.56
CA ALA A 584 30.46 19.97 -22.92
C ALA A 584 30.28 20.05 -24.44
N VAL A 585 29.81 18.97 -25.05
CA VAL A 585 29.55 18.86 -26.49
C VAL A 585 28.10 18.49 -26.71
N PRO A 586 27.33 19.22 -27.52
CA PRO A 586 25.95 18.84 -27.84
C PRO A 586 25.96 17.50 -28.59
N ILE A 587 25.07 16.60 -28.19
CA ILE A 587 24.93 15.29 -28.83
C ILE A 587 24.16 15.49 -30.15
N GLY A 588 24.73 15.02 -31.25
CA GLY A 588 24.18 15.19 -32.59
C GLY A 588 22.95 14.33 -32.89
N GLY A 589 22.25 14.69 -33.97
CA GLY A 589 20.97 14.11 -34.39
C GLY A 589 20.92 12.58 -34.37
N GLU A 590 21.79 11.87 -35.09
CA GLU A 590 21.71 10.39 -35.17
C GLU A 590 21.74 9.68 -33.81
N ILE A 591 22.41 10.25 -32.79
CA ILE A 591 22.47 9.66 -31.44
C ILE A 591 21.19 9.99 -30.66
N LEU A 592 20.63 11.20 -30.82
CA LEU A 592 19.36 11.59 -30.21
C LEU A 592 18.16 10.93 -30.89
N ASP A 593 18.22 10.70 -32.20
CA ASP A 593 17.22 9.93 -32.96
C ASP A 593 17.08 8.52 -32.35
N GLY A 594 18.20 7.91 -31.94
CA GLY A 594 18.18 6.64 -31.22
C GLY A 594 17.50 6.71 -29.85
N LEU A 595 17.56 7.85 -29.15
CA LEU A 595 16.79 8.07 -27.93
C LEU A 595 15.30 8.29 -28.25
N GLU A 596 14.98 9.09 -29.27
CA GLU A 596 13.60 9.33 -29.73
C GLU A 596 12.88 8.03 -30.09
N GLU A 597 13.57 7.04 -30.67
CA GLU A 597 13.03 5.71 -30.95
C GLU A 597 12.62 4.93 -29.68
N LEU A 598 13.19 5.25 -28.52
CA LEU A 598 12.82 4.67 -27.22
C LEU A 598 11.66 5.39 -26.55
N LEU A 599 11.38 6.64 -26.95
CA LEU A 599 10.35 7.46 -26.35
C LEU A 599 8.94 7.07 -26.83
N ALA A 600 7.95 7.31 -25.98
CA ALA A 600 6.56 7.24 -26.39
C ALA A 600 6.25 8.33 -27.44
N PRO A 601 5.26 8.15 -28.34
CA PRO A 601 5.02 9.06 -29.47
C PRO A 601 4.73 10.53 -29.12
N SER A 602 4.31 10.82 -27.88
CA SER A 602 4.04 12.18 -27.38
C SER A 602 5.19 12.78 -26.58
N ALA A 603 6.25 12.02 -26.31
CA ALA A 603 7.46 12.49 -25.65
C ALA A 603 8.46 13.03 -26.68
N SER A 604 9.30 13.97 -26.26
CA SER A 604 10.28 14.62 -27.11
C SER A 604 11.59 14.85 -26.37
N VAL A 605 12.71 14.82 -27.11
CA VAL A 605 14.01 15.21 -26.57
C VAL A 605 14.10 16.74 -26.49
N LEU A 606 14.40 17.25 -25.30
CA LEU A 606 14.55 18.68 -25.04
C LEU A 606 16.00 19.15 -25.22
N GLY A 607 16.97 18.27 -24.98
CA GLY A 607 18.38 18.52 -25.24
C GLY A 607 19.27 17.37 -24.75
N GLY A 608 20.46 17.25 -25.34
CA GLY A 608 21.43 16.21 -24.98
C GLY A 608 22.87 16.68 -25.13
N TRP A 609 23.71 16.35 -24.15
CA TRP A 609 25.09 16.82 -24.04
C TRP A 609 26.01 15.71 -23.54
N GLU A 610 27.20 15.64 -24.11
CA GLU A 610 28.31 14.80 -23.66
C GLU A 610 29.29 15.66 -22.87
N PHE A 611 29.58 15.23 -21.64
CA PHE A 611 30.44 15.95 -20.71
C PHE A 611 31.75 15.21 -20.49
N ALA A 612 32.83 15.98 -20.38
CA ALA A 612 34.11 15.49 -19.95
C ALA A 612 34.75 16.48 -18.99
N ALA A 613 35.44 15.95 -17.98
CA ALA A 613 36.24 16.71 -17.05
C ALA A 613 37.66 16.15 -16.96
N THR A 614 38.64 17.03 -16.96
CA THR A 614 40.05 16.70 -16.72
C THR A 614 40.63 17.56 -15.59
N GLY A 615 41.73 17.11 -15.01
CA GLY A 615 42.39 17.85 -13.93
C GLY A 615 41.93 17.41 -12.54
N GLY A 616 41.73 18.38 -11.63
CA GLY A 616 41.66 18.12 -10.20
C GLY A 616 40.30 17.70 -9.63
N TYR A 617 39.31 17.37 -10.48
CA TYR A 617 38.03 16.84 -10.04
C TYR A 617 38.08 15.31 -9.91
N ALA A 618 37.95 14.80 -8.69
CA ALA A 618 37.98 13.36 -8.44
C ALA A 618 36.69 12.69 -8.95
N SER A 619 36.83 11.52 -9.58
CA SER A 619 35.67 10.66 -9.92
C SER A 619 34.87 10.33 -8.66
N GLY A 620 33.54 10.31 -8.79
CA GLY A 620 32.61 10.15 -7.67
C GLY A 620 32.26 11.44 -6.94
N ASN A 621 32.94 12.56 -7.21
CA ASN A 621 32.49 13.85 -6.71
C ASN A 621 31.19 14.28 -7.42
N PRO A 622 30.17 14.74 -6.68
CA PRO A 622 28.92 15.20 -7.28
C PRO A 622 29.14 16.47 -8.09
N ALA A 623 28.64 16.52 -9.32
CA ALA A 623 28.45 17.75 -10.08
C ALA A 623 26.95 17.94 -10.34
N TYR A 624 26.51 19.19 -10.38
CA TYR A 624 25.11 19.52 -10.63
C TYR A 624 24.99 20.11 -12.02
N LEU A 625 24.36 19.37 -12.92
CA LEU A 625 24.14 19.78 -14.31
C LEU A 625 22.82 20.53 -14.41
N SER A 626 22.76 21.56 -15.25
CA SER A 626 21.57 22.37 -15.50
C SER A 626 21.35 22.47 -17.01
N PHE A 627 20.35 21.78 -17.54
CA PHE A 627 19.98 21.82 -18.96
C PHE A 627 18.95 22.92 -19.18
N ASP A 628 19.23 23.89 -20.06
CA ASP A 628 18.21 24.84 -20.48
C ASP A 628 17.19 24.10 -21.34
N VAL A 629 16.02 23.83 -20.74
CA VAL A 629 14.90 23.16 -21.43
C VAL A 629 13.78 24.15 -21.74
N GLY A 630 13.97 25.44 -21.43
CA GLY A 630 12.98 26.49 -21.59
C GLY A 630 11.84 26.44 -20.58
N ALA A 631 10.88 27.34 -20.77
CA ALA A 631 9.72 27.53 -19.90
C ALA A 631 8.55 26.57 -20.22
N GLY A 632 7.66 26.38 -19.24
CA GLY A 632 6.35 25.73 -19.45
C GLY A 632 6.26 24.27 -19.00
N TYR A 633 7.30 23.76 -18.33
CA TYR A 633 7.30 22.43 -17.75
C TYR A 633 7.10 22.49 -16.23
N SER A 634 6.92 21.34 -15.63
CA SER A 634 7.08 21.08 -14.20
C SER A 634 8.01 19.88 -14.04
N ARG A 635 8.54 19.65 -12.84
CA ARG A 635 9.46 18.54 -12.58
C ARG A 635 8.92 17.18 -13.03
N LYS A 636 7.61 16.94 -12.87
CA LYS A 636 6.93 15.70 -13.30
C LYS A 636 6.84 15.52 -14.81
N ASP A 637 7.07 16.57 -15.59
CA ASP A 637 7.03 16.53 -17.05
C ASP A 637 8.39 16.15 -17.65
N LEU A 638 9.41 15.88 -16.83
CA LEU A 638 10.79 15.72 -17.25
C LEU A 638 11.36 14.35 -16.85
N VAL A 639 12.09 13.73 -17.77
CA VAL A 639 12.87 12.50 -17.54
C VAL A 639 14.30 12.73 -18.00
N VAL A 640 15.25 12.28 -17.16
CA VAL A 640 16.67 12.33 -17.47
C VAL A 640 17.11 10.99 -18.03
N TRP A 641 17.95 11.02 -19.05
CA TRP A 641 18.56 9.85 -19.67
C TRP A 641 20.08 9.94 -19.55
N HIS A 642 20.71 8.79 -19.36
CA HIS A 642 22.15 8.63 -19.28
C HIS A 642 22.63 7.70 -20.40
N ARG A 643 23.80 8.01 -20.95
CA ARG A 643 24.45 7.26 -22.02
C ARG A 643 25.93 7.08 -21.69
N ASP A 644 26.30 5.83 -21.45
CA ASP A 644 27.69 5.37 -21.37
C ASP A 644 27.93 4.33 -22.49
N GLY A 645 28.73 4.70 -23.49
CA GLY A 645 28.91 3.89 -24.70
C GLY A 645 27.84 4.16 -25.76
N ALA A 646 27.09 3.14 -26.18
CA ALA A 646 26.16 3.24 -27.32
C ALA A 646 24.69 3.42 -26.92
N ASP A 647 24.30 2.89 -25.76
CA ASP A 647 22.91 2.73 -25.35
C ASP A 647 22.45 3.86 -24.41
N TRP A 648 21.15 4.14 -24.42
CA TRP A 648 20.49 5.10 -23.53
C TRP A 648 19.71 4.35 -22.45
N ASP A 649 19.92 4.76 -21.20
CA ASP A 649 19.18 4.27 -20.03
C ASP A 649 18.51 5.43 -19.32
N GLU A 650 17.31 5.21 -18.77
CA GLU A 650 16.66 6.18 -17.90
C GLU A 650 17.52 6.40 -16.65
N TYR A 651 17.82 7.66 -16.35
CA TYR A 651 18.60 8.05 -15.20
C TYR A 651 17.69 8.48 -14.06
N ALA A 652 17.67 7.69 -12.98
CA ALA A 652 16.90 7.97 -11.78
C ALA A 652 17.51 9.14 -10.97
N ALA A 653 17.41 10.37 -11.50
CA ALA A 653 17.80 11.60 -10.84
C ALA A 653 16.84 11.91 -9.66
N MET A 654 17.17 11.38 -8.48
CA MET A 654 16.37 11.58 -7.26
C MET A 654 16.25 13.05 -6.83
N ASP A 655 17.17 13.90 -7.27
CA ASP A 655 17.19 15.34 -7.01
C ASP A 655 16.98 16.17 -8.29
N LEU A 656 16.27 15.63 -9.28
CA LEU A 656 15.84 16.42 -10.45
C LEU A 656 14.93 17.57 -9.98
N THR A 657 15.32 18.80 -10.36
CA THR A 657 14.57 20.03 -10.11
C THR A 657 14.28 20.75 -11.41
N TYR A 658 13.27 21.63 -11.39
CA TYR A 658 13.00 22.56 -12.47
C TYR A 658 12.68 23.95 -11.92
N ASP A 659 13.48 24.94 -12.30
CA ASP A 659 13.38 26.31 -11.76
C ASP A 659 12.56 27.29 -12.63
N GLY A 660 11.97 26.79 -13.72
CA GLY A 660 11.27 27.59 -14.73
C GLY A 660 12.03 27.72 -16.06
N THR A 661 13.32 27.37 -16.08
CA THR A 661 14.16 27.37 -17.28
C THR A 661 15.03 26.12 -17.35
N TYR A 662 15.72 25.79 -16.25
CA TYR A 662 16.69 24.72 -16.21
C TYR A 662 16.12 23.47 -15.55
N ALA A 663 16.28 22.33 -16.22
CA ALA A 663 16.17 21.02 -15.60
C ALA A 663 17.53 20.66 -14.99
N SER A 664 17.60 20.50 -13.68
CA SER A 664 18.88 20.33 -12.98
C SER A 664 18.93 19.09 -12.10
N PHE A 665 20.04 18.36 -12.12
CA PHE A 665 20.20 17.10 -11.39
C PHE A 665 21.67 16.82 -11.07
N THR A 666 21.91 16.01 -10.03
CA THR A 666 23.27 15.62 -9.67
C THR A 666 23.76 14.41 -10.46
N VAL A 667 25.01 14.45 -10.89
CA VAL A 667 25.76 13.33 -11.48
C VAL A 667 27.05 13.10 -10.70
N THR A 668 27.60 11.89 -10.75
CA THR A 668 28.91 11.56 -10.15
C THR A 668 30.00 11.25 -11.17
N ASP A 669 29.60 11.03 -12.42
CA ASP A 669 30.46 10.71 -13.55
C ASP A 669 29.99 11.48 -14.78
N PHE A 670 30.95 11.91 -15.60
CA PHE A 670 30.69 12.67 -16.83
C PHE A 670 30.67 11.74 -18.04
N SER A 671 29.63 11.86 -18.84
CA SER A 671 29.28 11.00 -19.98
C SER A 671 28.18 11.72 -20.81
N GLY A 672 27.38 10.99 -21.58
CA GLY A 672 26.21 11.55 -22.26
C GLY A 672 24.99 11.63 -21.35
N TYR A 673 24.31 12.78 -21.31
CA TYR A 673 23.01 12.92 -20.67
C TYR A 673 22.04 13.68 -21.58
N ALA A 674 20.75 13.38 -21.45
CA ALA A 674 19.68 14.08 -22.14
C ALA A 674 18.47 14.28 -21.23
N VAL A 675 17.68 15.30 -21.54
CA VAL A 675 16.39 15.56 -20.89
C VAL A 675 15.29 15.42 -21.93
N THR A 676 14.21 14.76 -21.54
CA THR A 676 13.04 14.50 -22.40
C THR A 676 11.76 14.87 -21.67
N THR A 677 10.69 15.09 -22.42
CA THR A 677 9.36 15.21 -21.82
C THR A 677 8.79 13.85 -21.44
N VAL A 678 7.98 13.80 -20.37
CA VAL A 678 7.11 12.67 -20.10
C VAL A 678 5.98 12.67 -21.14
N PRO A 679 5.57 11.52 -21.69
CA PRO A 679 4.41 11.46 -22.56
C PRO A 679 3.18 12.03 -21.85
N GLU A 680 2.38 12.86 -22.53
CA GLU A 680 1.05 13.21 -22.03
C GLU A 680 0.37 11.92 -21.61
N SER A 681 -0.03 11.84 -20.33
CA SER A 681 -0.82 10.71 -19.85
C SER A 681 -1.97 10.60 -20.83
N ALA A 682 -2.01 9.50 -21.59
CA ALA A 682 -3.24 9.15 -22.27
C ALA A 682 -4.25 9.13 -21.13
N THR A 683 -5.16 10.10 -21.08
CA THR A 683 -6.34 10.00 -20.25
C THR A 683 -6.91 8.67 -20.66
N PHE A 684 -6.68 7.64 -19.85
CA PHE A 684 -7.41 6.40 -19.93
C PHE A 684 -8.82 6.81 -19.54
N THR A 685 -9.54 7.34 -20.53
CA THR A 685 -10.98 7.24 -20.54
C THR A 685 -11.18 5.74 -20.57
N LEU A 686 -11.30 5.15 -19.39
CA LEU A 686 -11.80 3.80 -19.25
C LEU A 686 -13.18 3.88 -19.90
N LEU A 687 -13.27 3.53 -21.18
CA LEU A 687 -14.57 3.33 -21.81
C LEU A 687 -15.16 2.18 -21.02
N LEU A 688 -16.11 2.50 -20.13
CA LEU A 688 -17.10 1.53 -19.66
C LEU A 688 -17.83 1.01 -20.90
N LEU A 689 -17.30 -0.05 -21.50
CA LEU A 689 -18.05 -0.92 -22.39
C LEU A 689 -18.33 -2.20 -21.62
N GLY A 690 -19.37 -2.12 -20.80
CA GLY A 690 -20.17 -3.30 -20.53
C GLY A 690 -20.83 -3.80 -21.82
N LEU A 691 -20.92 -5.12 -21.93
CA LEU A 691 -21.73 -5.94 -22.86
C LEU A 691 -21.16 -6.25 -24.26
N GLY A 692 -20.48 -7.40 -24.32
CA GLY A 692 -20.68 -8.52 -25.25
C GLY A 692 -21.12 -8.27 -26.70
N ALA A 693 -20.22 -8.53 -27.65
CA ALA A 693 -20.52 -9.22 -28.90
C ALA A 693 -19.22 -9.71 -29.59
N MET A 694 -19.24 -10.95 -30.07
CA MET A 694 -18.22 -11.55 -30.94
C MET A 694 -17.86 -10.64 -32.12
N VAL A 695 -16.56 -10.48 -32.41
CA VAL A 695 -16.10 -10.27 -33.80
C VAL A 695 -14.87 -11.13 -34.08
N VAL A 696 -15.10 -12.12 -34.95
CA VAL A 696 -14.10 -12.92 -35.65
C VAL A 696 -13.21 -11.99 -36.48
N LEU A 697 -11.92 -11.90 -36.17
CA LEU A 697 -10.92 -11.30 -37.06
C LEU A 697 -10.50 -12.30 -38.13
N ALA A 698 -11.32 -12.39 -39.18
CA ALA A 698 -10.91 -12.93 -40.47
C ALA A 698 -9.99 -11.90 -41.17
N GLY A 699 -8.68 -12.15 -41.16
CA GLY A 699 -7.69 -11.38 -41.90
C GLY A 699 -7.89 -11.48 -43.42
N LYS A 700 -8.69 -10.58 -43.99
CA LYS A 700 -8.81 -10.41 -45.44
C LYS A 700 -7.64 -9.55 -45.93
N ARG A 701 -6.58 -10.20 -46.42
CA ARG A 701 -5.59 -9.60 -47.33
C ARG A 701 -6.30 -9.00 -48.54
N ARG A 702 -6.19 -7.69 -48.75
CA ARG A 702 -6.34 -7.07 -50.07
C ARG A 702 -4.99 -6.51 -50.52
N ARG A 703 -4.34 -7.26 -51.42
CA ARG A 703 -3.25 -6.83 -52.30
C ARG A 703 -3.82 -6.39 -53.64
N GLY A 704 -3.22 -5.36 -54.23
CA GLY A 704 -3.39 -4.87 -55.60
C GLY A 704 -3.50 -3.34 -55.58
N GLY A 705 -2.45 -2.54 -55.84
CA GLY A 705 -1.60 -2.47 -57.06
C GLY A 705 -2.07 -1.25 -57.90
N PRO A 706 -1.30 -0.64 -58.84
CA PRO A 706 0.00 -1.00 -59.46
C PRO A 706 1.09 0.10 -59.24
N GLY A 707 2.40 -0.11 -59.41
CA GLY A 707 3.14 -0.44 -60.64
C GLY A 707 3.58 0.83 -61.38
N GLY A 708 4.89 1.14 -61.37
CA GLY A 708 5.46 2.25 -62.14
C GLY A 708 6.99 2.33 -62.02
N ILE A 709 7.67 1.92 -63.09
CA ILE A 709 9.12 1.89 -63.27
C ILE A 709 9.64 3.29 -63.63
N ARG A 710 10.55 3.85 -62.84
CA ARG A 710 11.85 4.45 -63.23
C ARG A 710 12.51 5.14 -62.06
#